data_AF-A0A2V7PBR0-F1
#
_entry.id   AF-A0A2V7PBR0-F1
#
_cell.length_a   1.000
_cell.length_b   1.000
_cell.length_c   1.000
_cell.angle_alpha   90.00
_cell.angle_beta   90.00
_cell.angle_gamma   90.00
#
_symmetry.space_group_name_H-M   'P 1'
#
loop_
_entity.id
_entity.type
_entity.pdbx_description
1 polymer ?
#
loop_
_entity_poly.entity_id
_entity_poly.type
_entity_poly.pdbx_seq_one_letter_code
_entity_poly.pdbx_strand_id
1 'polypeptide(L)'
;MSAPEGLLTDEQLARNFADIAPPLTIDAALLEATKCLYCHDAPCTIACPTHIDVPAFIKKIASGNLRGSARVILDANPFGHSCARACPVEVLCEGACVLNDRDEQPIKIALLQRHATDYVLEKKLKLFEPGKPTGKRVAIVGAGPAGLACARDLRRHGHAVTVFESKPQPGGLNTYGIAEYKLKSDVALAEVQDILDLGVELKTGVTVESIDQLLAQYDAVFVGVGLGSTKQLGIPGEDLPGVIDALTFIEHLKTHPYRETTVGRHVVVIGAGNTAIDAVTQAKRLGAAAATIVYRRGEADMPCYHYEYELAKRDGCGFRFNAAPQRIIGNGSGGVAAVEVRTSSGTDTIPCDMVIVAIGQGERDFVVPRNDPRVFLGGDCANGGAEIVNAAADGVAAAKKIHERLDLRTNFAGIESPNPFWLASGPPTNTYGQVAKAFDQGWGGAVWKTIGEPIINVFSRYGSVDLGQNRMMGFNNIELISDRPIADNLKEIAEVKRNYPKHAVIASLMVESKREAWHAIVRQTEDTGADGIELNFGCPHGMSERGMGSAVGQVPDYTCQIVEWVKEVATIPVIVKLTPNVTDISYIARAAVKGGADALSLINTINSIVGVDLSTFEPQPSVAGKSSHGGYCGPAVKPIALHLVSAVAGDPSVKIPISGIGGIASWRDAAEFIALGAGTLQVCTAVMHYGFRIGEDLIDGLSNWMDERGHRTLADVRGRALPRVTKWEELDLNYHLLAHIDQDKCIKCELCWTACEDGAHQAIRRLERRDTGNGKRGPVVEIIEEACVGCNLCAAVCPVQDCITMQRVPNDYPAVSWKQYAAGKGKLAPRSEQFHTATWGSRHV
;
A
#
# COMPACT_ATOMS: atom_id res chain seq x y z
N MET A 1 50.38 0.62 -35.06
CA MET A 1 50.91 1.98 -35.36
C MET A 1 51.20 2.65 -34.03
N SER A 2 52.45 3.04 -33.78
CA SER A 2 52.87 3.73 -32.55
C SER A 2 52.14 5.07 -32.42
N ALA A 3 51.59 5.35 -31.24
CA ALA A 3 50.94 6.63 -30.96
C ALA A 3 51.97 7.79 -31.05
N PRO A 4 51.56 9.01 -31.45
CA PRO A 4 52.41 10.20 -31.38
C PRO A 4 52.94 10.42 -29.96
N GLU A 5 54.13 11.03 -29.81
CA GLU A 5 54.74 11.29 -28.51
C GLU A 5 53.76 11.99 -27.55
N GLY A 6 53.42 11.30 -26.46
CA GLY A 6 52.60 11.82 -25.36
C GLY A 6 51.15 11.32 -25.29
N LEU A 7 50.65 10.54 -26.25
CA LEU A 7 49.30 9.95 -26.21
C LEU A 7 49.35 8.46 -25.84
N LEU A 8 48.45 8.03 -24.95
CA LEU A 8 48.35 6.63 -24.53
C LEU A 8 47.87 5.72 -25.68
N THR A 9 48.37 4.48 -25.73
CA THR A 9 47.87 3.45 -26.65
C THR A 9 46.49 2.95 -26.23
N ASP A 10 45.71 2.35 -27.15
CA ASP A 10 44.41 1.75 -26.80
C ASP A 10 44.56 0.67 -25.71
N GLU A 11 45.65 -0.09 -25.75
CA GLU A 11 45.96 -1.09 -24.71
C GLU A 11 46.23 -0.45 -23.35
N GLN A 12 46.93 0.70 -23.32
CA GLN A 12 47.15 1.45 -22.09
C GLN A 12 45.85 2.04 -21.56
N LEU A 13 45.01 2.62 -22.43
CA LEU A 13 43.71 3.14 -22.06
C LEU A 13 42.77 2.03 -21.56
N ALA A 14 42.69 0.91 -22.27
CA ALA A 14 41.91 -0.24 -21.85
C ALA A 14 42.35 -0.78 -20.48
N ARG A 15 43.66 -0.74 -20.18
CA ARG A 15 44.19 -1.09 -18.86
C ARG A 15 43.84 -0.06 -17.79
N ASN A 16 43.94 1.23 -18.10
CA ASN A 16 43.62 2.31 -17.18
C ASN A 16 42.12 2.34 -16.83
N PHE A 17 41.27 1.97 -17.78
CA PHE A 17 39.81 1.84 -17.62
C PHE A 17 39.36 0.38 -17.42
N ALA A 18 40.27 -0.48 -16.96
CA ALA A 18 39.87 -1.77 -16.43
C ALA A 18 39.04 -1.59 -15.16
N ASP A 19 38.20 -2.58 -14.90
CA ASP A 19 37.31 -2.62 -13.74
C ASP A 19 38.12 -2.52 -12.43
N ILE A 20 37.80 -1.52 -11.60
CA ILE A 20 38.52 -1.30 -10.34
C ILE A 20 38.22 -2.35 -9.27
N ALA A 21 37.09 -3.06 -9.40
CA ALA A 21 36.64 -4.06 -8.44
C ALA A 21 36.37 -5.39 -9.18
N PRO A 22 37.42 -6.09 -9.62
CA PRO A 22 37.28 -7.31 -10.43
C PRO A 22 36.44 -8.38 -9.70
N PRO A 23 35.69 -9.21 -10.45
CA PRO A 23 34.81 -10.21 -9.86
C PRO A 23 35.60 -11.24 -9.05
N LEU A 24 34.97 -11.76 -7.98
CA LEU A 24 35.52 -12.90 -7.24
C LEU A 24 35.51 -14.15 -8.12
N THR A 25 36.56 -14.96 -8.02
CA THR A 25 36.52 -16.34 -8.51
C THR A 25 35.46 -17.12 -7.74
N ILE A 26 34.96 -18.23 -8.30
CA ILE A 26 33.96 -19.08 -7.65
C ILE A 26 34.43 -19.51 -6.25
N ASP A 27 35.67 -19.99 -6.13
CA ASP A 27 36.21 -20.44 -4.84
C ASP A 27 36.35 -19.27 -3.84
N ALA A 28 36.77 -18.09 -4.31
CA ALA A 28 36.87 -16.91 -3.46
C ALA A 28 35.49 -16.42 -2.99
N ALA A 29 34.46 -16.48 -3.86
CA ALA A 29 33.09 -16.13 -3.51
C ALA A 29 32.50 -17.10 -2.47
N LEU A 30 32.75 -18.41 -2.62
CA LEU A 30 32.31 -19.41 -1.64
C LEU A 30 32.99 -19.18 -0.29
N LEU A 31 34.32 -18.99 -0.27
CA LEU A 31 35.06 -18.74 0.97
C LEU A 31 34.58 -17.44 1.64
N GLU A 32 34.42 -16.37 0.88
CA GLU A 32 33.92 -15.09 1.39
C GLU A 32 32.49 -15.22 1.94
N ALA A 33 31.60 -15.93 1.23
CA ALA A 33 30.23 -16.15 1.67
C ALA A 33 30.15 -16.96 2.98
N THR A 34 31.09 -17.88 3.23
CA THR A 34 31.12 -18.65 4.48
C THR A 34 31.51 -17.84 5.72
N LYS A 35 32.10 -16.65 5.56
CA LYS A 35 32.40 -15.74 6.67
C LYS A 35 31.16 -15.06 7.23
N CYS A 36 30.09 -14.96 6.42
CA CYS A 36 28.86 -14.29 6.84
C CYS A 36 28.22 -15.03 8.03
N LEU A 37 27.95 -14.28 9.10
CA LEU A 37 27.38 -14.82 10.33
C LEU A 37 25.87 -15.13 10.25
N TYR A 38 25.23 -14.81 9.12
CA TYR A 38 23.79 -15.00 8.91
C TYR A 38 22.93 -14.37 10.03
N CYS A 39 23.20 -13.09 10.31
CA CYS A 39 22.58 -12.34 11.42
C CYS A 39 21.06 -12.25 11.28
N HIS A 40 20.35 -12.39 12.41
CA HIS A 40 18.94 -11.99 12.54
C HIS A 40 18.85 -10.46 12.54
N ASP A 41 17.83 -9.88 11.90
CA ASP A 41 17.66 -8.42 11.71
C ASP A 41 18.97 -7.72 11.28
N ALA A 42 19.59 -8.28 10.23
CA ALA A 42 20.95 -7.93 9.87
C ALA A 42 21.12 -6.42 9.61
N PRO A 43 22.05 -5.73 10.31
CA PRO A 43 22.29 -4.30 10.09
C PRO A 43 22.65 -3.94 8.65
N CYS A 44 23.29 -4.85 7.91
CA CYS A 44 23.59 -4.67 6.49
C CYS A 44 22.33 -4.63 5.59
N THR A 45 21.25 -5.34 5.96
CA THR A 45 19.94 -5.26 5.31
C THR A 45 19.25 -3.93 5.65
N ILE A 46 19.32 -3.50 6.92
CA ILE A 46 18.73 -2.24 7.38
C ILE A 46 19.39 -1.03 6.70
N ALA A 47 20.73 -1.05 6.58
CA ALA A 47 21.51 0.00 5.94
C ALA A 47 21.37 0.04 4.41
N CYS A 48 20.84 -1.01 3.79
CA CYS A 48 20.56 -1.05 2.36
C CYS A 48 19.23 -0.35 2.07
N PRO A 49 19.17 0.72 1.24
CA PRO A 49 17.91 1.44 0.98
C PRO A 49 16.81 0.60 0.32
N THR A 50 17.19 -0.41 -0.47
CA THR A 50 16.25 -1.40 -1.04
C THR A 50 15.96 -2.58 -0.11
N HIS A 51 16.54 -2.59 1.10
CA HIS A 51 16.38 -3.66 2.09
C HIS A 51 16.60 -5.07 1.53
N ILE A 52 17.62 -5.23 0.68
CA ILE A 52 18.01 -6.56 0.18
C ILE A 52 18.32 -7.45 1.39
N ASP A 53 17.77 -8.66 1.42
CA ASP A 53 18.09 -9.66 2.44
C ASP A 53 19.52 -10.19 2.20
N VAL A 54 20.49 -9.45 2.72
CA VAL A 54 21.92 -9.70 2.57
C VAL A 54 22.31 -11.09 3.10
N PRO A 55 21.94 -11.47 4.35
CA PRO A 55 22.20 -12.82 4.85
C PRO A 55 21.65 -13.91 3.93
N ALA A 56 20.40 -13.79 3.47
CA ALA A 56 19.77 -14.82 2.65
C ALA A 56 20.47 -15.02 1.31
N PHE A 57 20.80 -13.95 0.58
CA PHE A 57 21.45 -14.12 -0.71
C PHE A 57 22.88 -14.66 -0.55
N ILE A 58 23.62 -14.25 0.49
CA ILE A 58 24.98 -14.73 0.75
C ILE A 58 24.95 -16.22 1.15
N LYS A 59 23.99 -16.63 1.99
CA LYS A 59 23.83 -18.05 2.35
C LYS A 59 23.53 -18.93 1.13
N LYS A 60 22.78 -18.40 0.16
CA LYS A 60 22.53 -19.08 -1.12
C LYS A 60 23.80 -19.20 -1.96
N ILE A 61 24.71 -18.22 -1.94
CA ILE A 61 26.03 -18.35 -2.58
C ILE A 61 26.83 -19.47 -1.91
N ALA A 62 26.90 -19.49 -0.58
CA ALA A 62 27.64 -20.50 0.18
C ALA A 62 27.15 -21.96 -0.05
N SER A 63 25.93 -22.14 -0.57
CA SER A 63 25.37 -23.44 -0.94
C SER A 63 25.35 -23.71 -2.46
N GLY A 64 25.96 -22.84 -3.27
CA GLY A 64 26.01 -22.95 -4.73
C GLY A 64 24.72 -22.54 -5.46
N ASN A 65 23.71 -22.00 -4.75
CA ASN A 65 22.44 -21.58 -5.31
C ASN A 65 22.49 -20.14 -5.85
N LEU A 66 23.27 -19.92 -6.92
CA LEU A 66 23.45 -18.60 -7.52
C LEU A 66 22.15 -18.02 -8.11
N ARG A 67 21.32 -18.84 -8.76
CA ARG A 67 20.01 -18.40 -9.28
C ARG A 67 19.10 -17.90 -8.16
N GLY A 68 19.04 -18.62 -7.05
CA GLY A 68 18.25 -18.22 -5.89
C GLY A 68 18.83 -16.99 -5.20
N SER A 69 20.15 -16.88 -5.10
CA SER A 69 20.83 -15.69 -4.57
C SER A 69 20.49 -14.44 -5.38
N ALA A 70 20.67 -14.51 -6.70
CA ALA A 70 20.34 -13.43 -7.62
C ALA A 70 18.85 -13.05 -7.58
N ARG A 71 17.95 -14.03 -7.41
CA ARG A 71 16.52 -13.74 -7.24
C ARG A 71 16.25 -12.92 -5.99
N VAL A 72 16.88 -13.23 -4.85
CA VAL A 72 16.71 -12.43 -3.61
C VAL A 72 17.18 -10.99 -3.82
N ILE A 73 18.35 -10.81 -4.44
CA ILE A 73 18.90 -9.48 -4.75
C ILE A 73 17.96 -8.71 -5.67
N LEU A 74 17.64 -9.30 -6.82
CA LEU A 74 16.92 -8.60 -7.87
C LEU A 74 15.46 -8.39 -7.53
N ASP A 75 14.84 -9.24 -6.71
CA ASP A 75 13.46 -9.05 -6.25
C ASP A 75 13.31 -7.72 -5.50
N ALA A 76 14.24 -7.44 -4.59
CA ALA A 76 14.30 -6.21 -3.81
C ALA A 76 14.90 -5.02 -4.58
N ASN A 77 15.93 -5.25 -5.40
CA ASN A 77 16.62 -4.19 -6.14
C ASN A 77 16.76 -4.55 -7.63
N PRO A 78 15.96 -3.93 -8.52
CA PRO A 78 16.09 -4.13 -9.97
C PRO A 78 17.45 -3.75 -10.55
N PHE A 79 18.21 -2.90 -9.85
CA PHE A 79 19.54 -2.40 -10.24
C PHE A 79 20.69 -3.14 -9.54
N GLY A 80 20.51 -4.43 -9.27
CA GLY A 80 21.47 -5.25 -8.55
C GLY A 80 22.86 -5.31 -9.19
N HIS A 81 22.98 -5.30 -10.52
CA HIS A 81 24.26 -5.35 -11.24
C HIS A 81 25.01 -4.02 -11.14
N SER A 82 24.29 -2.91 -11.32
CA SER A 82 24.87 -1.57 -11.19
C SER A 82 25.27 -1.29 -9.75
N CYS A 83 24.40 -1.60 -8.78
CA CYS A 83 24.67 -1.42 -7.35
C CYS A 83 25.85 -2.26 -6.85
N ALA A 84 26.05 -3.47 -7.39
CA ALA A 84 27.19 -4.31 -7.01
C ALA A 84 28.56 -3.73 -7.42
N ARG A 85 28.57 -2.69 -8.26
CA ARG A 85 29.78 -2.02 -8.77
C ARG A 85 29.96 -0.60 -8.23
N ALA A 86 28.84 0.10 -8.03
CA ALA A 86 28.85 1.54 -7.76
C ALA A 86 28.28 1.94 -6.38
N CYS A 87 27.68 1.03 -5.61
CA CYS A 87 27.20 1.39 -4.28
C CYS A 87 28.36 1.77 -3.34
N PRO A 88 28.19 2.81 -2.51
CA PRO A 88 29.19 3.20 -1.52
C PRO A 88 29.08 2.32 -0.28
N VAL A 89 29.46 1.06 -0.43
CA VAL A 89 29.21 0.01 0.57
C VAL A 89 29.79 0.28 1.96
N GLU A 90 30.91 1.02 2.04
CA GLU A 90 31.55 1.42 3.30
C GLU A 90 30.68 2.33 4.19
N VAL A 91 29.74 3.08 3.60
CA VAL A 91 28.78 3.89 4.36
C VAL A 91 27.38 3.28 4.38
N LEU A 92 27.21 2.10 3.76
CA LEU A 92 25.96 1.36 3.67
C LEU A 92 26.13 -0.04 4.28
N CYS A 93 25.94 -1.09 3.48
CA CYS A 93 25.80 -2.46 3.95
C CYS A 93 27.11 -3.06 4.52
N GLU A 94 28.26 -2.76 3.94
CA GLU A 94 29.56 -3.26 4.45
C GLU A 94 30.02 -2.46 5.67
N GLY A 95 29.77 -1.15 5.68
CA GLY A 95 29.99 -0.30 6.86
C GLY A 95 29.15 -0.71 8.07
N ALA A 96 27.92 -1.14 7.85
CA ALA A 96 27.03 -1.64 8.90
C ALA A 96 27.31 -3.10 9.31
N CYS A 97 28.26 -3.80 8.69
CA CYS A 97 28.53 -5.19 9.02
C CYS A 97 29.04 -5.33 10.47
N VAL A 98 28.45 -6.23 11.25
CA VAL A 98 28.81 -6.48 12.66
C VAL A 98 30.25 -7.00 12.86
N LEU A 99 30.95 -7.38 11.78
CA LEU A 99 32.36 -7.74 11.86
C LEU A 99 33.26 -6.51 12.11
N ASN A 100 32.81 -5.31 11.73
CA ASN A 100 33.52 -4.06 12.04
C ASN A 100 33.63 -3.84 13.56
N ASP A 101 32.61 -4.24 14.34
CA ASP A 101 32.61 -4.16 15.81
C ASP A 101 33.62 -5.11 16.48
N ARG A 102 34.22 -6.02 15.71
CA ARG A 102 35.26 -6.97 16.15
C ARG A 102 36.64 -6.63 15.59
N ASP A 103 36.81 -5.46 14.98
CA ASP A 103 38.02 -5.09 14.24
C ASP A 103 38.39 -6.10 13.13
N GLU A 104 37.39 -6.83 12.63
CA GLU A 104 37.54 -7.76 11.50
C GLU A 104 37.09 -7.07 10.19
N GLN A 105 37.59 -7.57 9.05
CA GLN A 105 37.14 -7.07 7.76
C GLN A 105 35.67 -7.40 7.53
N PRO A 106 34.84 -6.45 7.07
CA PRO A 106 33.44 -6.71 6.78
C PRO A 106 33.31 -7.71 5.62
N ILE A 107 32.15 -8.35 5.53
CA ILE A 107 31.83 -9.21 4.39
C ILE A 107 31.84 -8.37 3.11
N LYS A 108 32.47 -8.87 2.05
CA LYS A 108 32.48 -8.20 0.73
C LYS A 108 31.15 -8.37 0.00
N ILE A 109 30.09 -7.76 0.56
CA ILE A 109 28.69 -7.86 0.14
C ILE A 109 28.54 -7.47 -1.34
N ALA A 110 29.15 -6.37 -1.79
CA ALA A 110 29.02 -5.94 -3.20
C ALA A 110 29.62 -6.97 -4.16
N LEU A 111 30.79 -7.55 -3.84
CA LEU A 111 31.42 -8.56 -4.69
C LEU A 111 30.66 -9.89 -4.70
N LEU A 112 30.03 -10.26 -3.58
CA LEU A 112 29.13 -11.42 -3.52
C LEU A 112 27.84 -11.17 -4.29
N GLN A 113 27.26 -9.98 -4.19
CA GLN A 113 26.11 -9.56 -4.99
C GLN A 113 26.45 -9.60 -6.48
N ARG A 114 27.63 -9.10 -6.86
CA ARG A 114 28.16 -9.17 -8.23
C ARG A 114 28.29 -10.61 -8.70
N HIS A 115 28.86 -11.50 -7.89
CA HIS A 115 29.02 -12.91 -8.23
C HIS A 115 27.68 -13.59 -8.56
N ALA A 116 26.62 -13.30 -7.81
CA ALA A 116 25.28 -13.84 -8.07
C ALA A 116 24.59 -13.19 -9.28
N THR A 117 24.70 -11.87 -9.42
CA THR A 117 24.03 -11.11 -10.48
C THR A 117 24.69 -11.30 -11.85
N ASP A 118 26.02 -11.31 -11.92
CA ASP A 118 26.78 -11.60 -13.15
C ASP A 118 26.44 -13.00 -13.69
N TYR A 119 26.27 -14.01 -12.80
CA TYR A 119 25.82 -15.36 -13.19
C TYR A 119 24.48 -15.35 -13.95
N VAL A 120 23.53 -14.49 -13.54
CA VAL A 120 22.22 -14.37 -14.19
C VAL A 120 22.33 -13.62 -15.51
N LEU A 121 23.13 -12.56 -15.56
CA LEU A 121 23.33 -11.75 -16.76
C LEU A 121 24.02 -12.56 -17.87
N GLU A 122 25.13 -13.20 -17.56
CA GLU A 122 25.93 -13.98 -18.50
C GLU A 122 25.13 -15.15 -19.09
N LYS A 123 24.30 -15.79 -18.25
CA LYS A 123 23.43 -16.89 -18.68
C LYS A 123 22.07 -16.45 -19.21
N LYS A 124 21.78 -15.14 -19.21
CA LYS A 124 20.50 -14.55 -19.62
C LYS A 124 19.30 -15.24 -18.97
N LEU A 125 19.39 -15.49 -17.66
CA LEU A 125 18.36 -16.22 -16.93
C LEU A 125 17.16 -15.30 -16.62
N LYS A 126 16.00 -15.63 -17.17
CA LYS A 126 14.76 -14.93 -16.81
C LYS A 126 14.33 -15.33 -15.40
N LEU A 127 14.37 -14.37 -14.48
CA LEU A 127 13.97 -14.56 -13.07
C LEU A 127 12.54 -14.12 -12.78
N PHE A 128 12.03 -13.16 -13.54
CA PHE A 128 10.73 -12.54 -13.33
C PHE A 128 9.92 -12.57 -14.62
N GLU A 129 8.60 -12.58 -14.47
CA GLU A 129 7.63 -12.54 -15.55
C GLU A 129 6.65 -11.39 -15.30
N PRO A 130 6.04 -10.81 -16.36
CA PRO A 130 5.01 -9.82 -16.18
C PRO A 130 3.77 -10.41 -15.49
N GLY A 131 3.08 -9.57 -14.72
CA GLY A 131 1.81 -9.92 -14.10
C GLY A 131 0.68 -10.05 -15.11
N LYS A 132 -0.46 -10.59 -14.67
CA LYS A 132 -1.67 -10.66 -15.50
C LYS A 132 -2.14 -9.24 -15.86
N PRO A 133 -2.52 -8.96 -17.12
CA PRO A 133 -2.94 -7.61 -17.53
C PRO A 133 -4.06 -7.05 -16.65
N THR A 134 -3.81 -5.89 -16.03
CA THR A 134 -4.80 -5.15 -15.23
C THR A 134 -5.72 -4.28 -16.09
N GLY A 135 -5.29 -3.98 -17.33
CA GLY A 135 -5.96 -3.04 -18.23
C GLY A 135 -5.62 -1.57 -17.95
N LYS A 136 -4.86 -1.27 -16.89
CA LYS A 136 -4.40 0.09 -16.57
C LYS A 136 -3.10 0.41 -17.32
N ARG A 137 -2.91 1.69 -17.64
CA ARG A 137 -1.74 2.22 -18.34
C ARG A 137 -1.02 3.25 -17.48
N VAL A 138 0.28 3.12 -17.30
CA VAL A 138 1.12 4.06 -16.54
C VAL A 138 2.21 4.63 -17.42
N ALA A 139 2.37 5.96 -17.40
CA ALA A 139 3.49 6.64 -18.06
C ALA A 139 4.61 6.91 -17.06
N ILE A 140 5.85 6.78 -17.51
CA ILE A 140 7.05 7.02 -16.72
C ILE A 140 7.92 8.03 -17.46
N VAL A 141 8.27 9.14 -16.81
CA VAL A 141 9.11 10.19 -17.40
C VAL A 141 10.51 10.08 -16.82
N GLY A 142 11.48 9.74 -17.66
CA GLY A 142 12.88 9.45 -17.31
C GLY A 142 13.16 7.95 -17.22
N ALA A 143 14.12 7.47 -17.99
CA ALA A 143 14.60 6.08 -17.97
C ALA A 143 15.87 5.91 -17.11
N GLY A 144 15.99 6.67 -16.02
CA GLY A 144 17.00 6.44 -15.00
C GLY A 144 16.61 5.31 -14.02
N PRO A 145 17.45 5.02 -13.00
CA PRO A 145 17.20 3.94 -12.04
C PRO A 145 15.81 3.98 -11.39
N ALA A 146 15.34 5.16 -10.96
CA ALA A 146 14.02 5.29 -10.35
C ALA A 146 12.87 4.96 -11.32
N GLY A 147 12.90 5.52 -12.52
CA GLY A 147 11.86 5.29 -13.53
C GLY A 147 11.79 3.84 -13.97
N LEU A 148 12.94 3.23 -14.23
CA LEU A 148 13.02 1.84 -14.66
C LEU A 148 12.69 0.85 -13.53
N ALA A 149 13.07 1.13 -12.28
CA ALA A 149 12.67 0.32 -11.14
C ALA A 149 11.14 0.35 -10.96
N CYS A 150 10.54 1.54 -11.07
CA CYS A 150 9.09 1.70 -11.07
C CYS A 150 8.43 0.94 -12.24
N ALA A 151 9.00 1.04 -13.44
CA ALA A 151 8.51 0.33 -14.63
C ALA A 151 8.48 -1.18 -14.43
N ARG A 152 9.60 -1.72 -13.95
CA ARG A 152 9.81 -3.15 -13.69
C ARG A 152 8.74 -3.69 -12.76
N ASP A 153 8.50 -3.04 -11.63
CA ASP A 153 7.54 -3.52 -10.63
C ASP A 153 6.08 -3.33 -11.09
N LEU A 154 5.75 -2.23 -11.76
CA LEU A 154 4.43 -2.06 -12.36
C LEU A 154 4.11 -3.12 -13.42
N ARG A 155 5.10 -3.55 -14.21
CA ARG A 155 4.95 -4.67 -15.15
C ARG A 155 4.74 -6.00 -14.42
N ARG A 156 5.43 -6.23 -13.29
CA ARG A 156 5.21 -7.40 -12.43
C ARG A 156 3.81 -7.41 -11.81
N HIS A 157 3.22 -6.24 -11.54
CA HIS A 157 1.82 -6.09 -11.12
C HIS A 157 0.81 -6.17 -12.29
N GLY A 158 1.26 -6.20 -13.54
CA GLY A 158 0.43 -6.41 -14.72
C GLY A 158 -0.10 -5.14 -15.41
N HIS A 159 0.33 -3.95 -14.98
CA HIS A 159 -0.01 -2.70 -15.64
C HIS A 159 0.74 -2.56 -16.96
N ALA A 160 0.14 -1.94 -17.97
CA ALA A 160 0.86 -1.55 -19.19
C ALA A 160 1.70 -0.31 -18.89
N VAL A 161 2.99 -0.30 -19.26
CA VAL A 161 3.91 0.78 -18.89
C VAL A 161 4.63 1.31 -20.13
N THR A 162 4.60 2.63 -20.31
CA THR A 162 5.40 3.34 -21.31
C THR A 162 6.40 4.27 -20.60
N VAL A 163 7.69 4.12 -20.88
CA VAL A 163 8.77 4.97 -20.39
C VAL A 163 9.19 5.95 -21.49
N PHE A 164 9.27 7.24 -21.15
CA PHE A 164 9.70 8.32 -22.02
C PHE A 164 11.08 8.80 -21.58
N GLU A 165 12.05 8.77 -22.48
CA GLU A 165 13.43 9.17 -22.25
C GLU A 165 13.88 10.21 -23.28
N SER A 166 14.47 11.29 -22.78
CA SER A 166 15.01 12.40 -23.58
C SER A 166 16.28 12.04 -24.37
N LYS A 167 17.15 11.19 -23.81
CA LYS A 167 18.41 10.77 -24.42
C LYS A 167 18.19 9.60 -25.41
N PRO A 168 19.16 9.33 -26.30
CA PRO A 168 19.06 8.22 -27.26
C PRO A 168 19.06 6.83 -26.62
N GLN A 169 19.73 6.66 -25.47
CA GLN A 169 19.78 5.40 -24.72
C GLN A 169 19.18 5.60 -23.32
N PRO A 170 18.54 4.56 -22.75
CA PRO A 170 18.05 4.57 -21.38
C PRO A 170 19.20 4.36 -20.36
N GLY A 171 18.87 4.33 -19.07
CA GLY A 171 19.79 4.01 -17.98
C GLY A 171 20.26 5.23 -17.17
N GLY A 172 19.96 6.45 -17.61
CA GLY A 172 20.31 7.68 -16.91
C GLY A 172 21.79 7.77 -16.57
N LEU A 173 22.13 8.19 -15.34
CA LEU A 173 23.53 8.32 -14.92
C LEU A 173 24.29 6.99 -14.91
N ASN A 174 23.64 5.82 -14.85
CA ASN A 174 24.34 4.54 -14.96
C ASN A 174 24.99 4.38 -16.35
N THR A 175 24.34 4.91 -17.39
CA THR A 175 24.84 4.90 -18.77
C THR A 175 25.69 6.12 -19.08
N TYR A 176 25.40 7.28 -18.48
CA TYR A 176 26.01 8.55 -18.90
C TYR A 176 26.90 9.24 -17.86
N GLY A 177 26.75 8.96 -16.57
CA GLY A 177 27.31 9.81 -15.50
C GLY A 177 28.27 9.14 -14.52
N ILE A 178 28.19 7.82 -14.34
CA ILE A 178 29.09 7.08 -13.43
C ILE A 178 30.41 6.80 -14.15
N ALA A 179 31.54 7.05 -13.47
CA ALA A 179 32.87 6.85 -14.03
C ALA A 179 33.04 5.48 -14.71
N GLU A 180 33.68 5.50 -15.88
CA GLU A 180 33.81 4.34 -16.77
C GLU A 180 34.58 3.19 -16.14
N TYR A 181 35.52 3.50 -15.24
CA TYR A 181 36.28 2.49 -14.50
C TYR A 181 35.48 1.81 -13.37
N LYS A 182 34.29 2.34 -13.00
CA LYS A 182 33.39 1.77 -11.97
C LYS A 182 32.28 0.96 -12.60
N LEU A 183 31.53 1.58 -13.52
CA LEU A 183 30.37 0.98 -14.17
C LEU A 183 30.39 1.31 -15.65
N LYS A 184 30.62 0.29 -16.48
CA LYS A 184 30.59 0.44 -17.93
C LYS A 184 29.16 0.55 -18.46
N SER A 185 29.01 1.29 -19.56
CA SER A 185 27.71 1.54 -20.19
C SER A 185 27.04 0.26 -20.70
N ASP A 186 27.81 -0.71 -21.18
CA ASP A 186 27.30 -2.00 -21.66
C ASP A 186 26.63 -2.83 -20.54
N VAL A 187 27.21 -2.83 -19.34
CA VAL A 187 26.63 -3.47 -18.15
C VAL A 187 25.33 -2.80 -17.74
N ALA A 188 25.32 -1.46 -17.70
CA ALA A 188 24.12 -0.70 -17.37
C ALA A 188 22.99 -0.98 -18.37
N LEU A 189 23.29 -0.96 -19.67
CA LEU A 189 22.31 -1.21 -20.74
C LEU A 189 21.79 -2.66 -20.73
N ALA A 190 22.62 -3.63 -20.38
CA ALA A 190 22.19 -5.01 -20.24
C ALA A 190 21.17 -5.19 -19.10
N GLU A 191 21.38 -4.52 -17.96
CA GLU A 191 20.42 -4.48 -16.85
C GLU A 191 19.12 -3.77 -17.23
N VAL A 192 19.18 -2.69 -18.02
CA VAL A 192 17.97 -2.06 -18.58
C VAL A 192 17.22 -3.03 -19.49
N GLN A 193 17.92 -3.80 -20.33
CA GLN A 193 17.29 -4.75 -21.23
C GLN A 193 16.50 -5.83 -20.47
N ASP A 194 17.01 -6.31 -19.33
CA ASP A 194 16.28 -7.26 -18.48
C ASP A 194 14.94 -6.69 -17.97
N ILE A 195 14.88 -5.37 -17.72
CA ILE A 195 13.64 -4.67 -17.34
C ILE A 195 12.69 -4.56 -18.55
N LEU A 196 13.22 -4.16 -19.71
CA LEU A 196 12.44 -4.03 -20.95
C LEU A 196 11.82 -5.35 -21.39
N ASP A 197 12.51 -6.46 -21.16
CA ASP A 197 12.07 -7.83 -21.44
C ASP A 197 10.79 -8.24 -20.70
N LEU A 198 10.36 -7.49 -19.67
CA LEU A 198 9.04 -7.64 -19.03
C LEU A 198 7.90 -6.99 -19.84
N GLY A 199 8.19 -6.47 -21.02
CA GLY A 199 7.24 -5.79 -21.89
C GLY A 199 7.00 -4.33 -21.48
N VAL A 200 8.05 -3.64 -21.02
CA VAL A 200 8.02 -2.17 -20.88
C VAL A 200 8.18 -1.56 -22.26
N GLU A 201 7.30 -0.66 -22.67
CA GLU A 201 7.48 0.13 -23.88
C GLU A 201 8.43 1.28 -23.58
N LEU A 202 9.51 1.44 -24.36
CA LEU A 202 10.47 2.53 -24.20
C LEU A 202 10.42 3.46 -25.42
N LYS A 203 10.31 4.77 -25.18
CA LYS A 203 10.37 5.84 -26.18
C LYS A 203 11.55 6.76 -25.87
N THR A 204 12.64 6.60 -26.61
CA THR A 204 13.85 7.43 -26.49
C THR A 204 13.79 8.65 -27.42
N GLY A 205 14.63 9.66 -27.16
CA GLY A 205 14.60 10.93 -27.90
C GLY A 205 13.33 11.77 -27.67
N VAL A 206 12.55 11.47 -26.63
CA VAL A 206 11.29 12.15 -26.31
C VAL A 206 11.45 12.96 -25.02
N THR A 207 11.52 14.28 -25.18
CA THR A 207 11.37 15.21 -24.06
C THR A 207 9.88 15.42 -23.79
N VAL A 208 9.42 15.01 -22.62
CA VAL A 208 8.05 15.32 -22.16
C VAL A 208 8.03 16.78 -21.74
N GLU A 209 7.15 17.59 -22.34
CA GLU A 209 7.01 19.01 -21.98
C GLU A 209 5.88 19.25 -20.97
N SER A 210 4.88 18.37 -20.93
CA SER A 210 3.70 18.52 -20.08
C SER A 210 3.21 17.18 -19.51
N ILE A 211 3.12 17.10 -18.18
CA ILE A 211 2.53 15.96 -17.47
C ILE A 211 1.02 15.86 -17.76
N ASP A 212 0.33 16.97 -17.97
CA ASP A 212 -1.12 16.98 -18.23
C ASP A 212 -1.47 16.23 -19.52
N GLN A 213 -0.62 16.32 -20.55
CA GLN A 213 -0.80 15.56 -21.80
C GLN A 213 -0.70 14.05 -21.58
N LEU A 214 0.16 13.61 -20.65
CA LEU A 214 0.26 12.21 -20.26
C LEU A 214 -0.94 11.78 -19.40
N LEU A 215 -1.40 12.63 -18.48
CA LEU A 215 -2.58 12.36 -17.64
C LEU A 215 -3.88 12.23 -18.44
N ALA A 216 -3.93 12.76 -19.67
CA ALA A 216 -5.03 12.55 -20.60
C ALA A 216 -5.08 11.12 -21.20
N GLN A 217 -3.96 10.39 -21.17
CA GLN A 217 -3.80 9.09 -21.83
C GLN A 217 -3.51 7.95 -20.85
N TYR A 218 -2.96 8.24 -19.67
CA TYR A 218 -2.49 7.25 -18.71
C TYR A 218 -3.21 7.41 -17.37
N ASP A 219 -3.42 6.30 -16.66
CA ASP A 219 -4.12 6.24 -15.37
C ASP A 219 -3.28 6.80 -14.22
N ALA A 220 -1.95 6.74 -14.37
CA ALA A 220 -0.97 7.35 -13.47
C ALA A 220 0.29 7.77 -14.25
N VAL A 221 1.04 8.71 -13.68
CA VAL A 221 2.34 9.16 -14.21
C VAL A 221 3.38 9.11 -13.09
N PHE A 222 4.52 8.48 -13.34
CA PHE A 222 5.70 8.58 -12.47
C PHE A 222 6.75 9.48 -13.12
N VAL A 223 7.38 10.34 -12.34
CA VAL A 223 8.40 11.28 -12.79
C VAL A 223 9.69 10.97 -12.04
N GLY A 224 10.70 10.53 -12.79
CA GLY A 224 12.05 10.20 -12.32
C GLY A 224 13.11 10.82 -13.23
N VAL A 225 12.98 12.12 -13.50
CA VAL A 225 13.82 12.86 -14.47
C VAL A 225 15.21 13.23 -13.94
N GLY A 226 15.47 12.95 -12.67
CA GLY A 226 16.71 13.31 -11.99
C GLY A 226 16.91 14.82 -11.87
N LEU A 227 18.17 15.25 -11.73
CA LEU A 227 18.54 16.67 -11.61
C LEU A 227 18.78 17.33 -12.98
N GLY A 228 18.94 18.66 -12.94
CA GLY A 228 19.22 19.51 -14.09
C GLY A 228 20.70 19.49 -14.50
N SER A 229 21.08 20.48 -15.32
CA SER A 229 22.46 20.67 -15.77
C SER A 229 23.41 21.02 -14.61
N THR A 230 24.71 20.83 -14.82
CA THR A 230 25.75 21.26 -13.89
C THR A 230 25.62 22.76 -13.59
N LYS A 231 25.79 23.16 -12.33
CA LYS A 231 25.78 24.58 -11.92
C LYS A 231 26.96 25.32 -12.55
N GLN A 232 26.73 26.57 -12.95
CA GLN A 232 27.77 27.47 -13.43
C GLN A 232 28.52 28.12 -12.26
N LEU A 233 29.82 28.37 -12.43
CA LEU A 233 30.69 29.08 -11.50
C LEU A 233 30.34 30.57 -11.44
N GLY A 234 29.90 31.15 -12.55
CA GLY A 234 29.56 32.57 -12.67
C GLY A 234 30.80 33.47 -12.58
N ILE A 235 31.94 33.00 -13.11
CA ILE A 235 33.22 33.74 -13.08
C ILE A 235 33.72 34.09 -14.49
N PRO A 236 34.50 35.16 -14.66
CA PRO A 236 35.07 35.50 -15.95
C PRO A 236 35.92 34.36 -16.54
N GLY A 237 35.73 34.07 -17.83
CA GLY A 237 36.46 33.04 -18.57
C GLY A 237 35.86 31.64 -18.51
N GLU A 238 34.69 31.45 -17.87
CA GLU A 238 34.00 30.16 -17.80
C GLU A 238 33.57 29.61 -19.18
N ASP A 239 33.36 30.48 -20.17
CA ASP A 239 32.98 30.08 -21.54
C ASP A 239 34.19 29.81 -22.47
N LEU A 240 35.43 29.81 -21.94
CA LEU A 240 36.62 29.58 -22.76
C LEU A 240 36.65 28.13 -23.29
N PRO A 241 37.02 27.92 -24.57
CA PRO A 241 37.38 26.60 -25.09
C PRO A 241 38.41 25.89 -24.19
N GLY A 242 38.06 24.69 -23.71
CA GLY A 242 38.84 23.94 -22.73
C GLY A 242 38.25 23.96 -21.31
N VAL A 243 37.19 24.74 -21.07
CA VAL A 243 36.32 24.60 -19.89
C VAL A 243 35.15 23.67 -20.25
N ILE A 244 34.94 22.61 -19.48
CA ILE A 244 33.87 21.64 -19.68
C ILE A 244 33.24 21.27 -18.34
N ASP A 245 31.96 20.94 -18.30
CA ASP A 245 31.36 20.38 -17.10
C ASP A 245 31.65 18.89 -16.95
N ALA A 246 31.72 18.41 -15.71
CA ALA A 246 32.12 17.05 -15.41
C ALA A 246 31.21 15.99 -16.03
N LEU A 247 29.89 16.20 -16.03
CA LEU A 247 28.97 15.20 -16.56
C LEU A 247 29.10 15.08 -18.08
N THR A 248 29.27 16.19 -18.80
CA THR A 248 29.55 16.15 -20.25
C THR A 248 30.87 15.44 -20.56
N PHE A 249 31.92 15.69 -19.77
CA PHE A 249 33.21 15.01 -19.92
C PHE A 249 33.08 13.49 -19.72
N ILE A 250 32.38 13.07 -18.66
CA ILE A 250 32.14 11.65 -18.37
C ILE A 250 31.26 11.04 -19.45
N GLU A 251 30.15 11.67 -19.80
CA GLU A 251 29.23 11.19 -20.84
C GLU A 251 29.96 10.96 -22.17
N HIS A 252 30.81 11.89 -22.59
CA HIS A 252 31.60 11.75 -23.81
C HIS A 252 32.52 10.52 -23.74
N LEU A 253 33.24 10.35 -22.62
CA LEU A 253 34.13 9.22 -22.41
C LEU A 253 33.41 7.87 -22.44
N LYS A 254 32.19 7.82 -21.93
CA LYS A 254 31.37 6.60 -21.86
C LYS A 254 30.71 6.21 -23.19
N THR A 255 30.52 7.20 -24.08
CA THR A 255 29.74 7.03 -25.32
C THR A 255 30.60 7.02 -26.58
N HIS A 256 31.87 7.39 -26.47
CA HIS A 256 32.83 7.42 -27.58
C HIS A 256 34.06 6.59 -27.27
N PRO A 257 34.80 6.11 -28.28
CA PRO A 257 36.12 5.53 -28.08
C PRO A 257 37.02 6.45 -27.23
N TYR A 258 37.79 5.90 -26.29
CA TYR A 258 38.57 6.69 -25.33
C TYR A 258 39.49 7.73 -25.99
N ARG A 259 40.05 7.42 -27.17
CA ARG A 259 40.91 8.33 -27.91
C ARG A 259 40.22 9.56 -28.49
N GLU A 260 38.90 9.51 -28.65
CA GLU A 260 38.12 10.65 -29.12
C GLU A 260 37.81 11.62 -27.99
N THR A 261 37.98 11.20 -26.73
CA THR A 261 37.82 12.08 -25.57
C THR A 261 39.06 12.93 -25.38
N THR A 262 38.91 14.24 -25.63
CA THR A 262 40.00 15.20 -25.48
C THR A 262 40.30 15.44 -23.99
N VAL A 263 41.57 15.37 -23.62
CA VAL A 263 42.05 15.70 -22.27
C VAL A 263 43.26 16.63 -22.35
N GLY A 264 43.30 17.64 -21.48
CA GLY A 264 44.44 18.53 -21.33
C GLY A 264 45.67 17.84 -20.74
N ARG A 265 46.86 18.44 -20.88
CA ARG A 265 48.06 17.94 -20.18
C ARG A 265 48.04 18.34 -18.71
N HIS A 266 47.49 19.52 -18.40
CA HIS A 266 47.37 20.07 -17.05
C HIS A 266 45.90 20.42 -16.78
N VAL A 267 45.20 19.49 -16.14
CA VAL A 267 43.76 19.60 -15.89
C VAL A 267 43.49 20.09 -14.47
N VAL A 268 42.64 21.09 -14.34
CA VAL A 268 42.10 21.55 -13.05
C VAL A 268 40.63 21.14 -12.95
N VAL A 269 40.26 20.43 -11.88
CA VAL A 269 38.86 20.07 -11.60
C VAL A 269 38.36 20.90 -10.43
N ILE A 270 37.30 21.68 -10.63
CA ILE A 270 36.74 22.57 -9.62
C ILE A 270 35.58 21.85 -8.91
N GLY A 271 35.76 21.52 -7.63
CA GLY A 271 34.79 20.76 -6.83
C GLY A 271 35.45 19.70 -5.95
N ALA A 272 34.67 19.02 -5.11
CA ALA A 272 35.20 17.98 -4.21
C ALA A 272 34.19 16.85 -3.89
N GLY A 273 33.07 16.78 -4.61
CA GLY A 273 32.12 15.66 -4.48
C GLY A 273 32.56 14.44 -5.30
N ASN A 274 31.79 13.36 -5.23
CA ASN A 274 32.08 12.12 -5.98
C ASN A 274 32.27 12.37 -7.48
N THR A 275 31.44 13.24 -8.10
CA THR A 275 31.59 13.64 -9.51
C THR A 275 32.94 14.33 -9.80
N ALA A 276 33.46 15.12 -8.85
CA ALA A 276 34.76 15.77 -9.02
C ALA A 276 35.90 14.75 -8.96
N ILE A 277 35.80 13.79 -8.04
CA ILE A 277 36.73 12.66 -7.92
C ILE A 277 36.70 11.80 -9.20
N ASP A 278 35.52 11.49 -9.72
CA ASP A 278 35.35 10.75 -10.96
C ASP A 278 35.97 11.50 -12.15
N ALA A 279 35.75 12.81 -12.26
CA ALA A 279 36.32 13.61 -13.34
C ALA A 279 37.85 13.68 -13.27
N VAL A 280 38.43 13.99 -12.11
CA VAL A 280 39.90 14.13 -11.98
C VAL A 280 40.61 12.80 -12.22
N THR A 281 40.03 11.70 -11.74
CA THR A 281 40.60 10.36 -11.87
C THR A 281 40.55 9.89 -13.32
N GLN A 282 39.45 10.14 -14.03
CA GLN A 282 39.35 9.81 -15.45
C GLN A 282 40.26 10.68 -16.31
N ALA A 283 40.39 11.98 -16.03
CA ALA A 283 41.37 12.84 -16.71
C ALA A 283 42.80 12.32 -16.51
N LYS A 284 43.14 11.87 -15.30
CA LYS A 284 44.44 11.27 -15.01
C LYS A 284 44.65 9.96 -15.79
N ARG A 285 43.64 9.08 -15.83
CA ARG A 285 43.65 7.81 -16.55
C ARG A 285 43.68 7.94 -18.07
N LEU A 286 43.18 9.04 -18.63
CA LEU A 286 43.32 9.38 -20.05
C LEU A 286 44.72 9.85 -20.44
N GLY A 287 45.59 10.14 -19.47
CA GLY A 287 46.98 10.50 -19.70
C GLY A 287 47.35 11.94 -19.38
N ALA A 288 46.52 12.69 -18.63
CA ALA A 288 46.90 14.02 -18.16
C ALA A 288 48.21 13.95 -17.34
N ALA A 289 49.18 14.80 -17.68
CA ALA A 289 50.44 14.89 -16.96
C ALA A 289 50.21 15.31 -15.50
N ALA A 290 49.31 16.27 -15.30
CA ALA A 290 48.78 16.64 -13.99
C ALA A 290 47.26 16.79 -14.04
N ALA A 291 46.56 16.24 -13.06
CA ALA A 291 45.12 16.44 -12.85
C ALA A 291 44.93 16.83 -11.37
N THR A 292 44.39 18.02 -11.11
CA THR A 292 44.37 18.62 -9.77
C THR A 292 42.96 19.05 -9.38
N ILE A 293 42.47 18.58 -8.24
CA ILE A 293 41.26 19.09 -7.59
C ILE A 293 41.56 20.46 -6.98
N VAL A 294 40.71 21.43 -7.26
CA VAL A 294 40.69 22.74 -6.60
C VAL A 294 39.40 22.85 -5.79
N TYR A 295 39.55 22.95 -4.47
CA TYR A 295 38.43 23.00 -3.54
C TYR A 295 38.50 24.23 -2.64
N ARG A 296 37.35 24.91 -2.53
CA ARG A 296 37.22 26.17 -1.78
C ARG A 296 37.32 26.03 -0.26
N ARG A 297 37.29 24.81 0.28
CA ARG A 297 37.38 24.51 1.73
C ARG A 297 38.54 23.58 2.03
N GLY A 298 38.67 23.16 3.29
CA GLY A 298 39.71 22.25 3.75
C GLY A 298 39.47 20.79 3.32
N GLU A 299 40.50 19.97 3.49
CA GLU A 299 40.46 18.53 3.21
C GLU A 299 39.36 17.80 4.01
N ALA A 300 39.20 18.14 5.29
CA ALA A 300 38.18 17.56 6.16
C ALA A 300 36.74 17.89 5.74
N ASP A 301 36.54 18.91 4.90
CA ASP A 301 35.22 19.35 4.44
C ASP A 301 34.83 18.73 3.07
N MET A 302 35.59 17.77 2.56
CA MET A 302 35.30 17.14 1.27
C MET A 302 34.01 16.30 1.37
N PRO A 303 33.02 16.51 0.47
CA PRO A 303 31.77 15.75 0.48
C PRO A 303 31.84 14.39 -0.23
N CYS A 304 32.94 14.05 -0.92
CA CYS A 304 33.11 12.71 -1.48
C CYS A 304 33.36 11.67 -0.38
N TYR A 305 33.13 10.39 -0.70
CA TYR A 305 33.50 9.32 0.24
C TYR A 305 35.02 9.23 0.41
N HIS A 306 35.46 8.80 1.59
CA HIS A 306 36.89 8.76 1.90
C HIS A 306 37.67 7.79 1.00
N TYR A 307 37.10 6.61 0.69
CA TYR A 307 37.74 5.65 -0.20
C TYR A 307 37.90 6.17 -1.64
N GLU A 308 36.99 7.02 -2.11
CA GLU A 308 37.08 7.69 -3.43
C GLU A 308 38.24 8.70 -3.44
N TYR A 309 38.38 9.48 -2.37
CA TYR A 309 39.50 10.39 -2.18
C TYR A 309 40.85 9.65 -2.19
N GLU A 310 40.95 8.54 -1.46
CA GLU A 310 42.16 7.71 -1.44
C GLU A 310 42.45 7.04 -2.78
N LEU A 311 41.43 6.66 -3.55
CA LEU A 311 41.59 6.17 -4.92
C LEU A 311 42.22 7.24 -5.83
N ALA A 312 41.70 8.46 -5.82
CA ALA A 312 42.25 9.56 -6.61
C ALA A 312 43.72 9.87 -6.26
N LYS A 313 44.09 9.79 -4.98
CA LYS A 313 45.48 9.92 -4.53
C LYS A 313 46.38 8.79 -5.04
N ARG A 314 45.91 7.55 -5.00
CA ARG A 314 46.64 6.39 -5.54
C ARG A 314 46.87 6.51 -7.04
N ASP A 315 45.92 7.08 -7.77
CA ASP A 315 46.05 7.36 -9.21
C ASP A 315 46.94 8.61 -9.49
N GLY A 316 47.44 9.28 -8.45
CA GLY A 316 48.37 10.41 -8.58
C GLY A 316 47.69 11.74 -8.90
N CYS A 317 46.43 11.92 -8.51
CA CYS A 317 45.72 13.20 -8.61
C CYS A 317 46.23 14.18 -7.54
N GLY A 318 46.38 15.45 -7.91
CA GLY A 318 46.75 16.53 -7.01
C GLY A 318 45.53 17.16 -6.32
N PHE A 319 45.76 17.83 -5.18
CA PHE A 319 44.74 18.53 -4.43
C PHE A 319 45.22 19.92 -4.00
N ARG A 320 44.37 20.92 -4.18
CA ARG A 320 44.54 22.31 -3.75
C ARG A 320 43.32 22.73 -2.93
N PHE A 321 43.50 22.75 -1.62
CA PHE A 321 42.48 23.12 -0.64
C PHE A 321 42.49 24.62 -0.33
N ASN A 322 41.41 25.11 0.26
CA ASN A 322 41.21 26.52 0.61
C ASN A 322 41.47 27.46 -0.57
N ALA A 323 41.14 27.01 -1.78
CA ALA A 323 41.36 27.72 -3.04
C ALA A 323 40.02 27.89 -3.76
N ALA A 324 39.52 29.12 -3.80
CA ALA A 324 38.25 29.46 -4.46
C ALA A 324 38.52 30.10 -5.83
N PRO A 325 38.01 29.53 -6.94
CA PRO A 325 38.24 30.11 -8.27
C PRO A 325 37.64 31.52 -8.37
N GLN A 326 38.36 32.43 -9.04
CA GLN A 326 37.97 33.83 -9.24
C GLN A 326 37.80 34.19 -10.72
N ARG A 327 38.69 33.67 -11.58
CA ARG A 327 38.60 33.79 -13.04
C ARG A 327 39.41 32.70 -13.72
N ILE A 328 39.04 32.36 -14.96
CA ILE A 328 39.80 31.48 -15.84
C ILE A 328 40.54 32.36 -16.87
N ILE A 329 41.84 32.17 -16.97
CA ILE A 329 42.74 32.99 -17.79
C ILE A 329 42.98 32.27 -19.12
N GLY A 330 42.74 32.96 -20.23
CA GLY A 330 42.98 32.43 -21.58
C GLY A 330 44.45 32.53 -22.02
N ASN A 331 44.86 31.68 -22.94
CA ASN A 331 46.21 31.62 -23.51
C ASN A 331 46.46 32.62 -24.67
N GLY A 332 45.49 33.47 -24.98
CA GLY A 332 45.56 34.44 -26.09
C GLY A 332 45.23 33.87 -27.48
N SER A 333 45.21 32.55 -27.67
CA SER A 333 44.75 31.87 -28.89
C SER A 333 43.34 31.26 -28.75
N GLY A 334 42.64 31.59 -27.66
CA GLY A 334 41.26 31.18 -27.40
C GLY A 334 41.10 29.94 -26.51
N GLY A 335 42.19 29.35 -25.99
CA GLY A 335 42.13 28.23 -25.02
C GLY A 335 42.44 28.66 -23.59
N VAL A 336 42.38 27.74 -22.62
CA VAL A 336 42.74 27.98 -21.22
C VAL A 336 44.26 28.01 -21.02
N ALA A 337 44.76 28.89 -20.14
CA ALA A 337 46.15 28.95 -19.68
C ALA A 337 46.32 28.75 -18.17
N ALA A 338 45.36 29.20 -17.36
CA ALA A 338 45.41 29.07 -15.91
C ALA A 338 44.05 29.33 -15.24
N VAL A 339 43.89 28.91 -13.99
CA VAL A 339 42.83 29.35 -13.10
C VAL A 339 43.41 30.25 -12.01
N GLU A 340 42.87 31.46 -11.88
CA GLU A 340 43.16 32.33 -10.74
C GLU A 340 42.27 31.95 -9.56
N VAL A 341 42.88 31.72 -8.40
CA VAL A 341 42.19 31.30 -7.17
C VAL A 341 42.48 32.27 -6.03
N ARG A 342 41.49 32.44 -5.16
CA ARG A 342 41.65 33.13 -3.88
C ARG A 342 41.98 32.12 -2.80
N THR A 343 43.04 32.40 -2.06
CA THR A 343 43.55 31.62 -0.92
C THR A 343 43.55 32.49 0.34
N SER A 344 43.89 31.92 1.49
CA SER A 344 44.11 32.68 2.74
C SER A 344 45.28 33.66 2.65
N SER A 345 46.22 33.45 1.73
CA SER A 345 47.43 34.27 1.53
C SER A 345 47.26 35.35 0.45
N GLY A 346 46.08 35.48 -0.15
CA GLY A 346 45.80 36.38 -1.27
C GLY A 346 45.39 35.63 -2.54
N THR A 347 45.79 36.14 -3.70
CA THR A 347 45.49 35.54 -5.00
C THR A 347 46.66 34.67 -5.48
N ASP A 348 46.37 33.47 -5.98
CA ASP A 348 47.32 32.54 -6.59
C ASP A 348 46.84 32.13 -8.00
N THR A 349 47.74 31.64 -8.85
CA THR A 349 47.42 31.22 -10.22
C THR A 349 47.91 29.80 -10.46
N ILE A 350 46.99 28.92 -10.86
CA ILE A 350 47.27 27.51 -11.15
C ILE A 350 47.33 27.32 -12.67
N PRO A 351 48.51 27.06 -13.27
CA PRO A 351 48.62 26.80 -14.71
C PRO A 351 47.85 25.55 -15.12
N CYS A 352 47.06 25.66 -16.18
CA CYS A 352 46.27 24.56 -16.72
C CYS A 352 45.86 24.82 -18.17
N ASP A 353 45.68 23.77 -18.96
CA ASP A 353 45.17 23.84 -20.33
C ASP A 353 43.74 23.32 -20.48
N MET A 354 43.15 22.80 -19.38
CA MET A 354 41.76 22.36 -19.32
C MET A 354 41.19 22.56 -17.90
N VAL A 355 39.92 22.96 -17.82
CA VAL A 355 39.17 23.08 -16.56
C VAL A 355 37.92 22.22 -16.64
N ILE A 356 37.71 21.36 -15.64
CA ILE A 356 36.49 20.57 -15.50
C ILE A 356 35.68 21.08 -14.30
N VAL A 357 34.43 21.49 -14.54
CA VAL A 357 33.55 22.06 -13.51
C VAL A 357 32.68 20.95 -12.89
N ALA A 358 32.79 20.74 -11.58
CA ALA A 358 32.13 19.66 -10.84
C ALA A 358 31.50 20.16 -9.51
N ILE A 359 30.73 21.25 -9.58
CA ILE A 359 30.14 21.93 -8.40
C ILE A 359 28.68 21.53 -8.10
N GLY A 360 28.27 20.36 -8.58
CA GLY A 360 26.93 19.78 -8.40
C GLY A 360 25.95 20.18 -9.50
N GLN A 361 24.84 19.44 -9.58
CA GLN A 361 23.75 19.70 -10.53
C GLN A 361 22.74 20.70 -9.96
N GLY A 362 22.12 21.48 -10.84
CA GLY A 362 20.99 22.34 -10.53
C GLY A 362 19.68 21.57 -10.47
N GLU A 363 18.62 22.25 -10.06
CA GLU A 363 17.26 21.73 -10.25
C GLU A 363 16.92 21.71 -11.74
N ARG A 364 16.13 20.72 -12.17
CA ARG A 364 15.63 20.68 -13.55
C ARG A 364 14.41 21.59 -13.64
N ASP A 365 14.36 22.42 -14.68
CA ASP A 365 13.18 23.25 -14.98
C ASP A 365 12.08 22.35 -15.57
N PHE A 366 11.44 21.57 -14.69
CA PHE A 366 10.39 20.62 -15.03
C PHE A 366 9.22 20.79 -14.07
N VAL A 367 8.10 21.33 -14.58
CA VAL A 367 6.93 21.62 -13.77
C VAL A 367 6.16 20.33 -13.48
N VAL A 368 6.29 19.84 -12.25
CA VAL A 368 5.48 18.71 -11.75
C VAL A 368 4.23 19.27 -11.06
N PRO A 369 3.01 18.85 -11.46
CA PRO A 369 1.79 19.22 -10.74
C PRO A 369 1.82 18.62 -9.32
N ARG A 370 2.21 19.41 -8.31
CA ARG A 370 2.39 18.92 -6.94
C ARG A 370 1.12 18.40 -6.26
N ASN A 371 -0.06 18.63 -6.86
CA ASN A 371 -1.37 18.31 -6.29
C ASN A 371 -2.22 17.31 -7.09
N ASP A 372 -1.72 16.73 -8.20
CA ASP A 372 -2.47 15.65 -8.85
C ASP A 372 -2.09 14.30 -8.22
N PRO A 373 -3.01 13.62 -7.51
CA PRO A 373 -2.73 12.36 -6.83
C PRO A 373 -2.45 11.19 -7.78
N ARG A 374 -2.57 11.38 -9.10
CA ARG A 374 -2.13 10.43 -10.14
C ARG A 374 -0.66 10.59 -10.51
N VAL A 375 0.02 11.62 -10.04
CA VAL A 375 1.43 11.91 -10.33
C VAL A 375 2.30 11.52 -9.14
N PHE A 376 3.37 10.78 -9.41
CA PHE A 376 4.31 10.28 -8.42
C PHE A 376 5.73 10.73 -8.77
N LEU A 377 6.56 10.93 -7.76
CA LEU A 377 7.95 11.38 -7.89
C LEU A 377 8.87 10.38 -7.21
N GLY A 378 10.08 10.18 -7.74
CA GLY A 378 11.11 9.39 -7.10
C GLY A 378 12.49 9.57 -7.73
N GLY A 379 13.53 9.18 -7.02
CA GLY A 379 14.92 9.41 -7.43
C GLY A 379 15.37 10.85 -7.21
N ASP A 380 16.41 11.28 -7.93
CA ASP A 380 17.11 12.52 -7.60
C ASP A 380 16.24 13.78 -7.67
N CYS A 381 15.21 13.79 -8.51
CA CYS A 381 14.25 14.91 -8.56
C CYS A 381 13.38 15.01 -7.29
N ALA A 382 13.27 13.95 -6.49
CA ALA A 382 12.52 13.90 -5.25
C ALA A 382 13.43 14.08 -4.01
N ASN A 383 14.62 13.47 -4.03
CA ASN A 383 15.51 13.42 -2.86
C ASN A 383 16.69 14.41 -2.91
N GLY A 384 16.90 15.12 -4.03
CA GLY A 384 17.96 16.11 -4.19
C GLY A 384 19.32 15.58 -4.67
N GLY A 385 19.37 14.32 -5.11
CA GLY A 385 20.58 13.65 -5.60
C GLY A 385 21.16 12.70 -4.55
N ALA A 386 20.94 11.40 -4.75
CA ALA A 386 21.41 10.34 -3.86
C ALA A 386 22.05 9.18 -4.66
N GLU A 387 22.22 8.03 -4.04
CA GLU A 387 22.81 6.84 -4.65
C GLU A 387 21.80 6.11 -5.57
N ILE A 388 22.31 5.30 -6.51
CA ILE A 388 21.49 4.47 -7.43
C ILE A 388 20.46 3.63 -6.66
N VAL A 389 20.88 3.07 -5.52
CA VAL A 389 20.04 2.19 -4.69
C VAL A 389 18.88 2.96 -4.05
N ASN A 390 19.05 4.23 -3.70
CA ASN A 390 17.97 5.09 -3.20
C ASN A 390 16.97 5.39 -4.31
N ALA A 391 17.47 5.74 -5.50
CA ALA A 391 16.61 5.95 -6.67
C ALA A 391 15.81 4.69 -7.03
N ALA A 392 16.45 3.51 -7.02
CA ALA A 392 15.75 2.25 -7.24
C ALA A 392 14.69 1.97 -6.16
N ALA A 393 15.01 2.21 -4.88
CA ALA A 393 14.06 2.06 -3.77
C ALA A 393 12.84 2.98 -3.91
N ASP A 394 13.05 4.25 -4.28
CA ASP A 394 11.97 5.20 -4.56
C ASP A 394 11.05 4.71 -5.69
N GLY A 395 11.65 4.17 -6.76
CA GLY A 395 10.91 3.59 -7.89
C GLY A 395 10.05 2.40 -7.50
N VAL A 396 10.62 1.45 -6.75
CA VAL A 396 9.90 0.27 -6.20
C VAL A 396 8.75 0.70 -5.28
N ALA A 397 9.02 1.63 -4.36
CA ALA A 397 8.00 2.14 -3.43
C ALA A 397 6.88 2.89 -4.17
N ALA A 398 7.21 3.65 -5.21
CA ALA A 398 6.22 4.35 -6.02
C ALA A 398 5.36 3.37 -6.83
N ALA A 399 5.94 2.31 -7.42
CA ALA A 399 5.18 1.28 -8.13
C ALA A 399 4.12 0.62 -7.25
N LYS A 400 4.48 0.29 -5.99
CA LYS A 400 3.54 -0.25 -5.00
C LYS A 400 2.37 0.72 -4.75
N LYS A 401 2.68 2.00 -4.46
CA LYS A 401 1.65 3.04 -4.23
C LYS A 401 0.76 3.28 -5.45
N ILE A 402 1.34 3.28 -6.66
CA ILE A 402 0.59 3.40 -7.92
C ILE A 402 -0.35 2.21 -8.06
N HIS A 403 0.11 0.99 -7.78
CA HIS A 403 -0.72 -0.21 -7.88
C HIS A 403 -1.89 -0.21 -6.89
N GLU A 404 -1.64 0.05 -5.60
CA GLU A 404 -2.65 0.11 -4.53
C GLU A 404 -3.72 1.17 -4.83
N ARG A 405 -3.30 2.33 -5.33
CA ARG A 405 -4.19 3.41 -5.76
C ARG A 405 -5.12 2.99 -6.90
N LEU A 406 -4.68 2.08 -7.75
CA LEU A 406 -5.30 1.86 -9.06
C LEU A 406 -6.47 0.88 -9.06
N ASP A 407 -6.89 0.25 -7.95
CA ASP A 407 -8.19 -0.46 -7.97
C ASP A 407 -8.96 -0.73 -6.65
N LEU A 408 -9.33 0.32 -5.90
CA LEU A 408 -10.45 0.23 -4.93
C LEU A 408 -11.55 1.29 -5.12
N ARG A 409 -11.43 2.16 -6.13
CA ARG A 409 -12.35 3.28 -6.35
C ARG A 409 -13.80 2.80 -6.47
N THR A 410 -14.72 3.62 -5.97
CA THR A 410 -16.15 3.33 -6.07
C THR A 410 -16.92 4.47 -6.71
N ASN A 411 -17.99 4.10 -7.41
CA ASN A 411 -19.05 5.01 -7.81
C ASN A 411 -20.35 4.50 -7.17
N PHE A 412 -20.89 5.28 -6.24
CA PHE A 412 -22.07 4.95 -5.46
C PHE A 412 -23.20 5.93 -5.80
N ALA A 413 -24.10 5.53 -6.69
CA ALA A 413 -25.18 6.38 -7.21
C ALA A 413 -24.69 7.71 -7.81
N GLY A 414 -23.53 7.70 -8.48
CA GLY A 414 -22.91 8.90 -9.05
C GLY A 414 -21.89 9.57 -8.13
N ILE A 415 -21.81 9.18 -6.86
CA ILE A 415 -20.82 9.69 -5.90
C ILE A 415 -19.51 8.91 -6.07
N GLU A 416 -18.46 9.59 -6.49
CA GLU A 416 -17.13 8.99 -6.61
C GLU A 416 -16.35 9.07 -5.29
N SER A 417 -15.62 8.00 -4.96
CA SER A 417 -14.68 8.01 -3.84
C SER A 417 -13.45 7.13 -4.08
N PRO A 418 -12.30 7.43 -3.43
CA PRO A 418 -11.05 6.70 -3.63
C PRO A 418 -11.10 5.20 -3.26
N ASN A 419 -11.98 4.83 -2.31
CA ASN A 419 -12.17 3.46 -1.81
C ASN A 419 -13.59 3.33 -1.19
N PRO A 420 -14.09 2.12 -0.88
CA PRO A 420 -15.48 1.94 -0.41
C PRO A 420 -15.72 2.38 1.04
N PHE A 421 -14.68 2.75 1.80
CA PHE A 421 -14.79 2.97 3.24
C PHE A 421 -15.11 4.42 3.57
N TRP A 422 -16.31 4.64 4.08
CA TRP A 422 -16.79 5.95 4.50
C TRP A 422 -16.95 6.00 6.03
N LEU A 423 -16.71 7.15 6.64
CA LEU A 423 -17.14 7.36 8.02
C LEU A 423 -18.66 7.44 8.07
N ALA A 424 -19.29 6.72 9.01
CA ALA A 424 -20.74 6.83 9.19
C ALA A 424 -21.13 8.10 9.95
N SER A 425 -22.33 8.60 9.70
CA SER A 425 -22.92 9.72 10.46
C SER A 425 -22.99 9.37 11.95
N GLY A 426 -22.15 10.03 12.76
CA GLY A 426 -21.94 9.70 14.17
C GLY A 426 -20.90 10.61 14.84
N PRO A 427 -20.46 10.30 16.07
CA PRO A 427 -19.45 11.09 16.77
C PRO A 427 -18.15 11.37 15.98
N PRO A 428 -17.65 10.45 15.11
CA PRO A 428 -16.44 10.71 14.32
C PRO A 428 -16.60 11.73 13.18
N THR A 429 -17.80 12.24 12.89
CA THR A 429 -18.08 13.12 11.73
C THR A 429 -18.82 14.40 12.12
N ASN A 430 -18.58 14.92 13.33
CA ASN A 430 -19.29 16.09 13.85
C ASN A 430 -18.60 17.43 13.51
N THR A 431 -17.33 17.41 13.08
CA THR A 431 -16.56 18.63 12.78
C THR A 431 -15.66 18.49 11.56
N TYR A 432 -15.30 19.62 10.95
CA TYR A 432 -14.27 19.74 9.92
C TYR A 432 -12.99 19.01 10.31
N GLY A 433 -12.45 19.28 11.51
CA GLY A 433 -11.17 18.72 11.94
C GLY A 433 -11.16 17.20 12.04
N GLN A 434 -12.30 16.59 12.36
CA GLN A 434 -12.42 15.13 12.38
C GLN A 434 -12.44 14.55 10.96
N VAL A 435 -13.27 15.11 10.08
CA VAL A 435 -13.43 14.62 8.71
C VAL A 435 -12.15 14.85 7.89
N ALA A 436 -11.55 16.04 7.99
CA ALA A 436 -10.28 16.37 7.35
C ALA A 436 -9.17 15.38 7.77
N LYS A 437 -9.05 15.12 9.08
CA LYS A 437 -8.07 14.16 9.61
C LYS A 437 -8.29 12.74 9.08
N ALA A 438 -9.54 12.32 8.88
CA ALA A 438 -9.84 11.01 8.30
C ALA A 438 -9.45 10.96 6.81
N PHE A 439 -9.72 12.01 6.04
CA PHE A 439 -9.32 12.09 4.64
C PHE A 439 -7.80 12.13 4.46
N ASP A 440 -7.08 12.83 5.35
CA ASP A 440 -5.61 12.80 5.38
C ASP A 440 -5.06 11.39 5.65
N GLN A 441 -5.86 10.51 6.28
CA GLN A 441 -5.55 9.10 6.55
C GLN A 441 -6.16 8.14 5.52
N GLY A 442 -6.60 8.65 4.36
CA GLY A 442 -6.99 7.84 3.22
C GLY A 442 -8.44 7.31 3.24
N TRP A 443 -9.30 7.75 4.15
CA TRP A 443 -10.73 7.38 4.13
C TRP A 443 -11.39 7.85 2.84
N GLY A 444 -12.17 6.99 2.18
CA GLY A 444 -12.77 7.30 0.89
C GLY A 444 -13.87 8.36 0.95
N GLY A 445 -14.57 8.46 2.08
CA GLY A 445 -15.65 9.40 2.26
C GLY A 445 -16.10 9.55 3.72
N ALA A 446 -17.02 10.47 3.95
CA ALA A 446 -17.62 10.70 5.26
C ALA A 446 -19.08 11.13 5.10
N VAL A 447 -19.94 10.50 5.91
CA VAL A 447 -21.30 10.98 6.13
C VAL A 447 -21.30 11.86 7.37
N TRP A 448 -21.59 13.14 7.18
CA TRP A 448 -21.61 14.14 8.23
C TRP A 448 -22.60 13.76 9.34
N LYS A 449 -22.31 14.11 10.59
CA LYS A 449 -23.26 13.93 11.71
C LYS A 449 -24.58 14.60 11.33
N THR A 450 -25.70 13.90 11.57
CA THR A 450 -27.02 14.37 11.16
C THR A 450 -27.31 15.80 11.62
N ILE A 451 -27.72 16.64 10.68
CA ILE A 451 -28.02 18.06 10.86
C ILE A 451 -29.54 18.25 10.90
N GLY A 452 -29.98 19.09 11.82
CA GLY A 452 -31.37 19.50 12.01
C GLY A 452 -31.43 20.70 12.94
N GLU A 453 -32.62 21.02 13.45
CA GLU A 453 -32.75 22.03 14.50
C GLU A 453 -31.89 21.64 15.72
N PRO A 454 -31.00 22.53 16.23
CA PRO A 454 -30.07 22.19 17.29
C PRO A 454 -30.78 21.63 18.52
N ILE A 455 -30.22 20.56 19.07
CA ILE A 455 -30.73 19.89 20.26
C ILE A 455 -29.64 19.73 21.31
N ILE A 456 -30.03 19.69 22.58
CA ILE A 456 -29.08 19.56 23.69
C ILE A 456 -28.95 18.09 24.06
N ASN A 457 -27.74 17.55 23.95
CA ASN A 457 -27.42 16.21 24.42
C ASN A 457 -27.34 16.16 25.95
N VAL A 458 -27.66 15.00 26.50
CA VAL A 458 -27.39 14.70 27.92
C VAL A 458 -25.90 14.40 28.15
N PHE A 459 -25.47 14.58 29.40
CA PHE A 459 -24.17 14.11 29.89
C PHE A 459 -24.30 12.65 30.31
N SER A 460 -23.27 11.83 30.05
CA SER A 460 -23.32 10.36 30.16
C SER A 460 -24.31 9.73 29.17
N ARG A 461 -23.82 9.43 27.97
CA ARG A 461 -24.69 8.99 26.85
C ARG A 461 -24.19 7.75 26.12
N TYR A 462 -23.22 7.05 26.70
CA TYR A 462 -22.63 5.83 26.13
C TYR A 462 -22.52 4.74 27.18
N GLY A 463 -22.93 3.53 26.83
CA GLY A 463 -22.71 2.31 27.60
C GLY A 463 -22.09 1.22 26.73
N SER A 464 -21.33 0.30 27.32
CA SER A 464 -20.75 -0.84 26.61
C SER A 464 -21.17 -2.18 27.20
N VAL A 465 -21.23 -3.18 26.32
CA VAL A 465 -21.24 -4.60 26.67
C VAL A 465 -19.87 -5.15 26.32
N ASP A 466 -19.16 -5.64 27.33
CA ASP A 466 -17.82 -6.19 27.19
C ASP A 466 -17.90 -7.73 27.23
N LEU A 467 -17.06 -8.42 26.44
CA LEU A 467 -17.02 -9.88 26.37
C LEU A 467 -15.60 -10.38 26.65
N GLY A 468 -15.40 -10.97 27.83
CA GLY A 468 -14.06 -11.38 28.28
C GLY A 468 -13.12 -10.18 28.37
N GLN A 469 -12.01 -10.21 27.63
CA GLN A 469 -11.06 -9.09 27.54
C GLN A 469 -11.44 -8.06 26.45
N ASN A 470 -12.42 -8.37 25.60
CA ASN A 470 -12.82 -7.49 24.51
C ASN A 470 -13.85 -6.47 25.00
N ARG A 471 -13.40 -5.23 25.17
CA ARG A 471 -14.28 -4.10 25.49
C ARG A 471 -15.06 -3.64 24.27
N MET A 472 -16.23 -3.06 24.48
CA MET A 472 -17.10 -2.52 23.42
C MET A 472 -17.49 -3.58 22.37
N MET A 473 -17.69 -4.84 22.78
CA MET A 473 -18.28 -5.86 21.90
C MET A 473 -19.69 -5.46 21.46
N GLY A 474 -20.44 -4.86 22.39
CA GLY A 474 -21.63 -4.07 22.13
C GLY A 474 -21.46 -2.65 22.64
N PHE A 475 -22.08 -1.68 21.97
CA PHE A 475 -22.07 -0.29 22.36
C PHE A 475 -23.48 0.29 22.25
N ASN A 476 -23.95 0.99 23.26
CA ASN A 476 -25.22 1.69 23.22
C ASN A 476 -24.98 3.19 23.38
N ASN A 477 -25.78 3.97 22.66
CA ASN A 477 -25.77 5.41 22.78
C ASN A 477 -27.18 5.97 22.92
N ILE A 478 -27.32 6.99 23.76
CA ILE A 478 -28.51 7.85 23.84
C ILE A 478 -28.17 9.26 23.30
N GLU A 479 -27.28 9.33 22.31
CA GLU A 479 -26.86 10.56 21.65
C GLU A 479 -27.84 10.97 20.55
N LEU A 480 -28.10 12.26 20.41
CA LEU A 480 -29.03 12.81 19.43
C LEU A 480 -28.30 13.21 18.14
N ILE A 481 -28.95 14.02 17.30
CA ILE A 481 -28.34 14.69 16.14
C ILE A 481 -27.27 15.70 16.59
N SER A 482 -26.63 16.39 15.63
CA SER A 482 -25.64 17.42 15.95
C SER A 482 -26.27 18.48 16.87
N ASP A 483 -25.57 18.79 17.96
CA ASP A 483 -25.89 19.89 18.88
C ASP A 483 -25.36 21.24 18.38
N ARG A 484 -24.70 21.23 17.22
CA ARG A 484 -24.09 22.41 16.60
C ARG A 484 -25.09 23.15 15.71
N PRO A 485 -24.98 24.48 15.58
CA PRO A 485 -25.80 25.26 14.65
C PRO A 485 -25.73 24.71 13.22
N ILE A 486 -26.86 24.76 12.50
CA ILE A 486 -26.93 24.36 11.09
C ILE A 486 -25.90 25.15 10.26
N ALA A 487 -25.81 26.46 10.46
CA ALA A 487 -24.90 27.33 9.72
C ALA A 487 -23.43 26.93 9.87
N ASP A 488 -23.00 26.51 11.06
CA ASP A 488 -21.62 26.07 11.31
C ASP A 488 -21.32 24.76 10.59
N ASN A 489 -22.26 23.80 10.64
CA ASN A 489 -22.12 22.54 9.92
C ASN A 489 -22.06 22.77 8.40
N LEU A 490 -22.96 23.58 7.84
CA LEU A 490 -22.99 23.87 6.41
C LEU A 490 -21.71 24.57 5.95
N LYS A 491 -21.21 25.53 6.73
CA LYS A 491 -19.92 26.19 6.48
C LYS A 491 -18.77 25.19 6.45
N GLU A 492 -18.71 24.29 7.42
CA GLU A 492 -17.63 23.29 7.52
C GLU A 492 -17.73 22.23 6.42
N ILE A 493 -18.93 21.79 6.02
CA ILE A 493 -19.13 20.89 4.89
C ILE A 493 -18.58 21.53 3.61
N ALA A 494 -18.92 22.81 3.37
CA ALA A 494 -18.43 23.53 2.20
C ALA A 494 -16.89 23.67 2.21
N GLU A 495 -16.31 23.87 3.40
CA GLU A 495 -14.86 23.94 3.57
C GLU A 495 -14.18 22.58 3.36
N VAL A 496 -14.72 21.49 3.92
CA VAL A 496 -14.22 20.13 3.69
C VAL A 496 -14.29 19.80 2.21
N LYS A 497 -15.43 20.00 1.55
CA LYS A 497 -15.58 19.63 0.15
C LYS A 497 -14.63 20.41 -0.75
N ARG A 498 -14.45 21.71 -0.48
CA ARG A 498 -13.47 22.55 -1.19
C ARG A 498 -12.03 22.04 -1.02
N ASN A 499 -11.66 21.63 0.19
CA ASN A 499 -10.30 21.19 0.51
C ASN A 499 -10.04 19.74 0.07
N TYR A 500 -11.08 18.90 0.00
CA TYR A 500 -11.00 17.47 -0.30
C TYR A 500 -11.96 17.07 -1.45
N PRO A 501 -11.79 17.63 -2.67
CA PRO A 501 -12.77 17.50 -3.74
C PRO A 501 -13.00 16.07 -4.23
N LYS A 502 -12.02 15.18 -4.02
CA LYS A 502 -12.04 13.78 -4.48
C LYS A 502 -12.60 12.79 -3.48
N HIS A 503 -12.94 13.25 -2.27
CA HIS A 503 -13.55 12.41 -1.24
C HIS A 503 -15.06 12.65 -1.21
N ALA A 504 -15.82 11.59 -0.94
CA ALA A 504 -17.26 11.69 -0.82
C ALA A 504 -17.64 12.41 0.49
N VAL A 505 -18.43 13.47 0.40
CA VAL A 505 -18.98 14.21 1.54
C VAL A 505 -20.49 14.16 1.45
N ILE A 506 -21.11 13.40 2.36
CA ILE A 506 -22.56 13.22 2.39
C ILE A 506 -23.12 13.95 3.59
N ALA A 507 -24.06 14.85 3.38
CA ALA A 507 -24.73 15.54 4.48
C ALA A 507 -25.90 14.71 5.00
N SER A 508 -25.82 14.22 6.23
CA SER A 508 -26.95 13.54 6.85
C SER A 508 -27.95 14.56 7.39
N LEU A 509 -29.23 14.42 7.07
CA LEU A 509 -30.27 15.39 7.40
C LEU A 509 -31.44 14.75 8.17
N MET A 510 -32.00 15.51 9.11
CA MET A 510 -33.26 15.20 9.77
C MET A 510 -33.93 16.49 10.26
N VAL A 511 -35.10 16.79 9.71
CA VAL A 511 -35.91 17.96 10.06
C VAL A 511 -37.36 17.53 10.28
N GLU A 512 -38.18 18.45 10.78
CA GLU A 512 -39.62 18.22 10.95
C GLU A 512 -40.25 17.70 9.65
N SER A 513 -41.20 16.76 9.77
CA SER A 513 -41.89 16.12 8.64
C SER A 513 -42.87 17.05 7.91
N LYS A 514 -42.35 18.19 7.45
CA LYS A 514 -43.01 19.21 6.64
C LYS A 514 -42.22 19.39 5.34
N ARG A 515 -42.94 19.42 4.21
CA ARG A 515 -42.35 19.57 2.88
C ARG A 515 -41.46 20.80 2.77
N GLU A 516 -41.90 21.94 3.31
CA GLU A 516 -41.16 23.20 3.27
C GLU A 516 -39.84 23.15 4.05
N ALA A 517 -39.83 22.46 5.20
CA ALA A 517 -38.64 22.28 6.02
C ALA A 517 -37.60 21.43 5.28
N TRP A 518 -38.04 20.31 4.68
CA TRP A 518 -37.18 19.47 3.84
C TRP A 518 -36.65 20.23 2.62
N HIS A 519 -37.50 21.00 1.94
CA HIS A 519 -37.07 21.81 0.80
C HIS A 519 -35.99 22.84 1.18
N ALA A 520 -36.16 23.51 2.32
CA ALA A 520 -35.23 24.52 2.78
C ALA A 520 -33.86 23.93 3.10
N ILE A 521 -33.80 22.85 3.90
CA ILE A 521 -32.52 22.26 4.32
C ILE A 521 -31.79 21.57 3.16
N VAL A 522 -32.51 20.96 2.21
CA VAL A 522 -31.91 20.34 1.02
C VAL A 522 -31.19 21.41 0.20
N ARG A 523 -31.84 22.54 -0.13
CA ARG A 523 -31.20 23.63 -0.90
C ARG A 523 -29.96 24.18 -0.21
N GLN A 524 -30.07 24.47 1.09
CA GLN A 524 -28.92 24.97 1.88
C GLN A 524 -27.76 23.97 1.91
N THR A 525 -28.06 22.68 1.88
CA THR A 525 -27.06 21.60 1.86
C THR A 525 -26.40 21.49 0.51
N GLU A 526 -27.16 21.56 -0.59
CA GLU A 526 -26.59 21.55 -1.95
C GLU A 526 -25.68 22.76 -2.20
N ASP A 527 -26.02 23.93 -1.64
CA ASP A 527 -25.19 25.14 -1.73
C ASP A 527 -23.78 24.95 -1.10
N THR A 528 -23.57 23.93 -0.27
CA THR A 528 -22.25 23.60 0.29
C THR A 528 -21.36 22.84 -0.69
N GLY A 529 -21.93 22.25 -1.75
CA GLY A 529 -21.23 21.37 -2.68
C GLY A 529 -21.12 19.91 -2.22
N ALA A 530 -21.85 19.51 -1.16
CA ALA A 530 -21.94 18.10 -0.75
C ALA A 530 -22.26 17.18 -1.94
N ASP A 531 -21.65 15.99 -1.97
CA ASP A 531 -21.81 15.05 -3.10
C ASP A 531 -23.13 14.28 -3.04
N GLY A 532 -23.78 14.24 -1.88
CA GLY A 532 -25.07 13.61 -1.68
C GLY A 532 -25.68 13.95 -0.32
N ILE A 533 -26.91 13.49 -0.14
CA ILE A 533 -27.70 13.71 1.08
C ILE A 533 -28.08 12.35 1.66
N GLU A 534 -27.92 12.17 2.98
CA GLU A 534 -28.42 10.99 3.69
C GLU A 534 -29.63 11.34 4.56
N LEU A 535 -30.82 10.84 4.22
CA LEU A 535 -32.02 11.00 5.03
C LEU A 535 -31.97 10.03 6.23
N ASN A 536 -31.81 10.57 7.43
CA ASN A 536 -31.72 9.73 8.64
C ASN A 536 -33.11 9.35 9.15
N PHE A 537 -33.67 8.26 8.61
CA PHE A 537 -34.92 7.66 9.11
C PHE A 537 -34.67 6.57 10.14
N GLY A 538 -33.46 6.51 10.71
CA GLY A 538 -33.01 5.37 11.48
C GLY A 538 -32.87 5.60 12.99
N CYS A 539 -32.68 6.85 13.43
CA CYS A 539 -32.39 7.20 14.83
C CYS A 539 -33.56 6.78 15.74
N PRO A 540 -33.34 5.89 16.73
CA PRO A 540 -34.45 5.23 17.39
C PRO A 540 -34.87 5.84 18.74
N HIS A 541 -34.18 6.90 19.19
CA HIS A 541 -34.38 7.56 20.48
C HIS A 541 -34.28 9.09 20.39
N GLY A 542 -34.98 9.79 21.28
CA GLY A 542 -34.95 11.25 21.47
C GLY A 542 -35.58 12.11 20.36
N MET A 543 -35.65 11.58 19.14
CA MET A 543 -36.26 12.23 17.98
C MET A 543 -37.54 11.53 17.50
N SER A 544 -37.67 10.24 17.79
CA SER A 544 -38.86 9.43 17.48
C SER A 544 -40.09 9.90 18.26
N GLU A 545 -39.88 10.37 19.49
CA GLU A 545 -40.90 10.97 20.36
C GLU A 545 -41.47 12.28 19.77
N ARG A 546 -40.78 12.86 18.78
CA ARG A 546 -41.21 14.05 18.02
C ARG A 546 -41.70 13.71 16.60
N GLY A 547 -41.89 12.42 16.29
CA GLY A 547 -42.36 11.96 14.98
C GLY A 547 -41.31 11.97 13.86
N MET A 548 -40.03 12.03 14.20
CA MET A 548 -38.89 12.00 13.26
C MET A 548 -38.05 10.72 13.44
N GLY A 549 -36.97 10.56 12.68
CA GLY A 549 -36.06 9.42 12.83
C GLY A 549 -36.75 8.08 12.55
N SER A 550 -36.63 7.11 13.46
CA SER A 550 -37.22 5.78 13.29
C SER A 550 -38.75 5.80 13.25
N ALA A 551 -39.42 6.82 13.78
CA ALA A 551 -40.87 6.95 13.68
C ALA A 551 -41.33 7.09 12.21
N VAL A 552 -40.51 7.74 11.37
CA VAL A 552 -40.71 7.78 9.91
C VAL A 552 -40.26 6.47 9.28
N GLY A 553 -39.08 5.98 9.65
CA GLY A 553 -38.47 4.79 9.03
C GLY A 553 -39.18 3.47 9.32
N GLN A 554 -40.14 3.44 10.25
CA GLN A 554 -40.99 2.28 10.54
C GLN A 554 -42.30 2.28 9.75
N VAL A 555 -42.64 3.39 9.07
CA VAL A 555 -43.90 3.56 8.34
C VAL A 555 -43.59 3.74 6.85
N PRO A 556 -43.87 2.74 5.99
CA PRO A 556 -43.59 2.81 4.55
C PRO A 556 -44.14 4.07 3.87
N ASP A 557 -45.38 4.45 4.19
CA ASP A 557 -46.03 5.60 3.54
C ASP A 557 -45.35 6.93 3.87
N TYR A 558 -44.92 7.12 5.13
CA TYR A 558 -44.16 8.32 5.53
C TYR A 558 -42.76 8.34 4.93
N THR A 559 -42.10 7.18 4.87
CA THR A 559 -40.81 7.03 4.18
C THR A 559 -40.94 7.44 2.70
N CYS A 560 -41.92 6.90 1.98
CA CYS A 560 -42.18 7.23 0.58
C CYS A 560 -42.43 8.73 0.40
N GLN A 561 -43.35 9.29 1.19
CA GLN A 561 -43.76 10.69 1.10
C GLN A 561 -42.60 11.68 1.33
N ILE A 562 -41.77 11.46 2.34
CA ILE A 562 -40.65 12.38 2.63
C ILE A 562 -39.57 12.26 1.54
N VAL A 563 -39.30 11.05 1.04
CA VAL A 563 -38.36 10.89 -0.08
C VAL A 563 -38.87 11.61 -1.32
N GLU A 564 -40.18 11.53 -1.64
CA GLU A 564 -40.78 12.30 -2.73
C GLU A 564 -40.56 13.80 -2.55
N TRP A 565 -40.84 14.36 -1.38
CA TRP A 565 -40.60 15.79 -1.09
C TRP A 565 -39.13 16.19 -1.26
N VAL A 566 -38.19 15.37 -0.79
CA VAL A 566 -36.76 15.65 -0.98
C VAL A 566 -36.41 15.61 -2.46
N LYS A 567 -36.88 14.61 -3.21
CA LYS A 567 -36.58 14.44 -4.64
C LYS A 567 -37.21 15.48 -5.55
N GLU A 568 -38.20 16.23 -5.08
CA GLU A 568 -38.74 17.39 -5.81
C GLU A 568 -37.75 18.54 -5.96
N VAL A 569 -36.79 18.66 -5.02
CA VAL A 569 -35.82 19.76 -5.01
C VAL A 569 -34.36 19.30 -5.10
N ALA A 570 -34.07 18.06 -4.72
CA ALA A 570 -32.71 17.54 -4.72
C ALA A 570 -32.19 17.32 -6.15
N THR A 571 -31.04 17.92 -6.45
CA THR A 571 -30.27 17.74 -7.69
C THR A 571 -29.09 16.79 -7.51
N ILE A 572 -28.65 16.55 -6.27
CA ILE A 572 -27.63 15.55 -5.93
C ILE A 572 -28.25 14.23 -5.43
N PRO A 573 -27.50 13.10 -5.44
CA PRO A 573 -28.00 11.80 -5.00
C PRO A 573 -28.53 11.79 -3.56
N VAL A 574 -29.68 11.15 -3.37
CA VAL A 574 -30.37 10.99 -2.10
C VAL A 574 -30.28 9.54 -1.62
N ILE A 575 -29.61 9.37 -0.48
CA ILE A 575 -29.41 8.10 0.22
C ILE A 575 -30.42 8.03 1.37
N VAL A 576 -31.15 6.93 1.52
CA VAL A 576 -32.08 6.75 2.64
C VAL A 576 -31.52 5.77 3.66
N LYS A 577 -31.31 6.24 4.90
CA LYS A 577 -30.78 5.42 5.99
C LYS A 577 -31.88 4.69 6.73
N LEU A 578 -31.92 3.36 6.59
CA LEU A 578 -32.99 2.53 7.12
C LEU A 578 -32.78 2.13 8.58
N THR A 579 -33.87 2.07 9.33
CA THR A 579 -33.88 1.54 10.70
C THR A 579 -33.93 0.00 10.67
N PRO A 580 -33.19 -0.70 11.54
CA PRO A 580 -33.34 -2.14 11.73
C PRO A 580 -34.55 -2.48 12.62
N ASN A 581 -35.19 -1.49 13.25
CA ASN A 581 -36.25 -1.68 14.23
C ASN A 581 -37.62 -1.88 13.57
N VAL A 582 -37.69 -2.82 12.61
CA VAL A 582 -38.89 -3.18 11.84
C VAL A 582 -38.98 -4.69 11.69
N THR A 583 -40.18 -5.21 11.46
CA THR A 583 -40.39 -6.66 11.23
C THR A 583 -39.75 -7.13 9.94
N ASP A 584 -39.87 -6.33 8.87
CA ASP A 584 -39.29 -6.64 7.56
C ASP A 584 -38.85 -5.33 6.90
N ILE A 585 -37.53 -5.18 6.77
CA ILE A 585 -36.89 -3.97 6.22
C ILE A 585 -37.16 -3.80 4.72
N SER A 586 -37.52 -4.88 4.01
CA SER A 586 -37.75 -4.82 2.56
C SER A 586 -38.94 -3.93 2.20
N TYR A 587 -39.98 -3.85 3.04
CA TYR A 587 -41.11 -2.94 2.82
C TYR A 587 -40.68 -1.47 2.87
N ILE A 588 -39.79 -1.12 3.80
CA ILE A 588 -39.27 0.24 3.92
C ILE A 588 -38.31 0.56 2.76
N ALA A 589 -37.45 -0.39 2.38
CA ALA A 589 -36.57 -0.25 1.23
C ALA A 589 -37.36 -0.01 -0.07
N ARG A 590 -38.43 -0.79 -0.32
CA ARG A 590 -39.33 -0.59 -1.46
C ARG A 590 -40.01 0.76 -1.44
N ALA A 591 -40.43 1.24 -0.26
CA ALA A 591 -41.05 2.55 -0.12
C ALA A 591 -40.06 3.69 -0.42
N ALA A 592 -38.81 3.57 0.05
CA ALA A 592 -37.75 4.52 -0.29
C ALA A 592 -37.46 4.53 -1.81
N VAL A 593 -37.37 3.36 -2.44
CA VAL A 593 -37.23 3.24 -3.90
C VAL A 593 -38.42 3.88 -4.62
N LYS A 594 -39.65 3.60 -4.18
CA LYS A 594 -40.87 4.17 -4.75
C LYS A 594 -40.89 5.69 -4.67
N GLY A 595 -40.40 6.25 -3.57
CA GLY A 595 -40.29 7.71 -3.41
C GLY A 595 -39.16 8.35 -4.22
N GLY A 596 -38.31 7.55 -4.87
CA GLY A 596 -37.26 8.02 -5.77
C GLY A 596 -35.86 8.10 -5.17
N ALA A 597 -35.58 7.36 -4.09
CA ALA A 597 -34.22 7.26 -3.53
C ALA A 597 -33.21 6.78 -4.57
N ASP A 598 -32.02 7.38 -4.60
CA ASP A 598 -30.94 6.98 -5.51
C ASP A 598 -30.07 5.86 -4.92
N ALA A 599 -30.07 5.73 -3.59
CA ALA A 599 -29.37 4.68 -2.87
C ALA A 599 -29.96 4.45 -1.47
N LEU A 600 -29.56 3.36 -0.82
CA LEU A 600 -29.91 3.03 0.56
C LEU A 600 -28.66 2.93 1.42
N SER A 601 -28.77 3.24 2.70
CA SER A 601 -27.75 2.89 3.69
C SER A 601 -28.39 2.11 4.84
N LEU A 602 -27.77 0.98 5.21
CA LEU A 602 -28.31 0.16 6.29
C LEU A 602 -27.23 -0.65 7.00
N ILE A 603 -27.28 -0.77 8.32
CA ILE A 603 -28.39 -0.34 9.21
C ILE A 603 -28.03 0.84 10.11
N ASN A 604 -29.05 1.60 10.56
CA ASN A 604 -28.92 2.40 11.77
C ASN A 604 -28.88 1.49 13.02
N THR A 605 -28.83 2.08 14.21
CA THR A 605 -28.72 1.36 15.48
C THR A 605 -30.02 0.67 15.91
N ILE A 606 -29.88 -0.39 16.72
CA ILE A 606 -30.98 -1.25 17.20
C ILE A 606 -31.38 -0.80 18.61
N ASN A 607 -32.68 -0.73 18.93
CA ASN A 607 -33.13 -0.39 20.27
C ASN A 607 -32.61 -1.38 21.33
N SER A 608 -31.95 -0.87 22.38
CA SER A 608 -31.47 -1.70 23.49
C SER A 608 -31.30 -0.96 24.82
N ILE A 609 -31.16 -1.78 25.87
CA ILE A 609 -30.55 -1.45 27.17
C ILE A 609 -29.36 -2.40 27.34
N VAL A 610 -28.19 -1.88 27.71
CA VAL A 610 -26.95 -2.68 27.74
C VAL A 610 -26.54 -3.17 29.12
N GLY A 611 -27.14 -2.64 30.18
CA GLY A 611 -26.86 -3.08 31.53
C GLY A 611 -27.73 -2.37 32.56
N VAL A 612 -27.77 -2.94 33.75
CA VAL A 612 -28.39 -2.36 34.94
C VAL A 612 -27.40 -2.51 36.08
N ASP A 613 -27.06 -1.42 36.75
CA ASP A 613 -26.30 -1.47 38.00
C ASP A 613 -27.20 -2.09 39.08
N LEU A 614 -26.85 -3.27 39.57
CA LEU A 614 -27.69 -4.00 40.53
C LEU A 614 -27.65 -3.42 41.96
N SER A 615 -26.74 -2.48 42.24
CA SER A 615 -26.70 -1.78 43.52
C SER A 615 -27.66 -0.60 43.57
N THR A 616 -27.87 0.07 42.43
CA THR A 616 -28.72 1.27 42.32
C THR A 616 -30.00 1.04 41.51
N PHE A 617 -30.07 -0.07 40.77
CA PHE A 617 -31.07 -0.38 39.74
C PHE A 617 -31.10 0.62 38.57
N GLU A 618 -30.03 1.39 38.39
CA GLU A 618 -29.91 2.35 37.29
C GLU A 618 -29.51 1.65 35.98
N PRO A 619 -30.25 1.86 34.88
CA PRO A 619 -29.83 1.34 33.58
C PRO A 619 -28.62 2.13 33.04
N GLN A 620 -27.82 1.48 32.19
CA GLN A 620 -26.61 2.07 31.61
C GLN A 620 -26.83 2.48 30.14
N PRO A 621 -26.40 3.69 29.73
CA PRO A 621 -25.77 4.74 30.55
C PRO A 621 -26.75 5.43 31.50
N SER A 622 -26.31 5.76 32.72
CA SER A 622 -27.12 6.50 33.70
C SER A 622 -26.95 8.02 33.56
N VAL A 623 -28.07 8.73 33.65
CA VAL A 623 -28.21 10.19 33.69
C VAL A 623 -29.05 10.55 34.91
N ALA A 624 -28.37 11.00 35.98
CA ALA A 624 -29.02 11.38 37.24
C ALA A 624 -30.01 10.33 37.78
N GLY A 625 -29.62 9.05 37.77
CA GLY A 625 -30.44 7.95 38.29
C GLY A 625 -31.46 7.37 37.31
N LYS A 626 -31.45 7.81 36.05
CA LYS A 626 -32.38 7.36 35.00
C LYS A 626 -31.66 7.07 33.70
N SER A 627 -32.33 6.36 32.80
CA SER A 627 -31.85 6.13 31.44
C SER A 627 -33.05 5.98 30.48
N SER A 628 -32.75 5.78 29.20
CA SER A 628 -33.72 5.48 28.13
C SER A 628 -33.22 4.27 27.34
N HIS A 629 -34.09 3.65 26.53
CA HIS A 629 -33.58 2.83 25.44
C HIS A 629 -32.71 3.70 24.52
N GLY A 630 -31.65 3.10 24.00
CA GLY A 630 -30.70 3.75 23.10
C GLY A 630 -30.39 2.89 21.89
N GLY A 631 -29.54 3.43 21.02
CA GLY A 631 -29.07 2.76 19.82
C GLY A 631 -27.88 1.83 20.08
N TYR A 632 -28.10 0.52 19.95
CA TYR A 632 -27.10 -0.53 19.96
C TYR A 632 -26.33 -0.60 18.63
N CYS A 633 -25.00 -0.64 18.72
CA CYS A 633 -24.05 -0.77 17.64
C CYS A 633 -22.80 -1.52 18.11
N GLY A 634 -21.74 -1.51 17.29
CA GLY A 634 -20.53 -2.28 17.53
C GLY A 634 -20.55 -3.68 16.91
N PRO A 635 -19.47 -4.46 17.12
CA PRO A 635 -19.28 -5.75 16.45
C PRO A 635 -20.44 -6.74 16.62
N ALA A 636 -21.11 -6.74 17.77
CA ALA A 636 -22.25 -7.62 18.05
C ALA A 636 -23.45 -7.41 17.09
N VAL A 637 -23.55 -6.27 16.41
CA VAL A 637 -24.64 -5.96 15.47
C VAL A 637 -24.39 -6.54 14.08
N LYS A 638 -23.15 -6.90 13.74
CA LYS A 638 -22.75 -7.39 12.40
C LYS A 638 -23.68 -8.49 11.84
N PRO A 639 -24.05 -9.56 12.58
CA PRO A 639 -24.91 -10.62 12.01
C PRO A 639 -26.29 -10.10 11.59
N ILE A 640 -26.86 -9.15 12.33
CA ILE A 640 -28.16 -8.54 12.03
C ILE A 640 -28.03 -7.63 10.80
N ALA A 641 -26.94 -6.85 10.73
CA ALA A 641 -26.67 -5.99 9.59
C ALA A 641 -26.47 -6.79 8.29
N LEU A 642 -25.70 -7.90 8.33
CA LEU A 642 -25.51 -8.78 7.17
C LEU A 642 -26.85 -9.39 6.70
N HIS A 643 -27.69 -9.84 7.64
CA HIS A 643 -29.02 -10.35 7.31
C HIS A 643 -29.85 -9.29 6.58
N LEU A 644 -29.94 -8.08 7.13
CA LEU A 644 -30.78 -7.02 6.57
C LEU A 644 -30.24 -6.51 5.22
N VAL A 645 -28.91 -6.39 5.07
CA VAL A 645 -28.27 -6.11 3.76
C VAL A 645 -28.63 -7.19 2.74
N SER A 646 -28.52 -8.47 3.11
CA SER A 646 -28.86 -9.58 2.21
C SER A 646 -30.34 -9.60 1.81
N ALA A 647 -31.24 -9.25 2.74
CA ALA A 647 -32.68 -9.21 2.49
C ALA A 647 -33.04 -8.09 1.51
N VAL A 648 -32.46 -6.89 1.67
CA VAL A 648 -32.69 -5.76 0.76
C VAL A 648 -32.02 -5.99 -0.59
N ALA A 649 -30.76 -6.42 -0.61
CA ALA A 649 -30.02 -6.65 -1.85
C ALA A 649 -30.55 -7.84 -2.66
N GLY A 650 -31.16 -8.83 -2.00
CA GLY A 650 -31.82 -9.97 -2.63
C GLY A 650 -33.23 -9.67 -3.15
N ASP A 651 -33.80 -8.50 -2.82
CA ASP A 651 -35.12 -8.10 -3.30
C ASP A 651 -35.07 -7.62 -4.75
N PRO A 652 -35.74 -8.29 -5.71
CA PRO A 652 -35.70 -7.91 -7.13
C PRO A 652 -36.25 -6.50 -7.43
N SER A 653 -37.04 -5.94 -6.51
CA SER A 653 -37.61 -4.59 -6.63
C SER A 653 -36.66 -3.48 -6.16
N VAL A 654 -35.57 -3.82 -5.49
CA VAL A 654 -34.56 -2.87 -5.03
C VAL A 654 -33.31 -3.01 -5.91
N LYS A 655 -33.18 -2.11 -6.90
CA LYS A 655 -32.06 -2.11 -7.87
C LYS A 655 -31.07 -0.98 -7.67
N ILE A 656 -31.28 -0.17 -6.64
CA ILE A 656 -30.39 0.94 -6.27
C ILE A 656 -29.27 0.44 -5.35
N PRO A 657 -28.08 1.07 -5.35
CA PRO A 657 -26.94 0.61 -4.57
C PRO A 657 -27.15 0.77 -3.05
N ILE A 658 -26.47 -0.08 -2.29
CA ILE A 658 -26.58 -0.17 -0.82
C ILE A 658 -25.23 0.17 -0.17
N SER A 659 -25.23 1.07 0.80
CA SER A 659 -24.10 1.35 1.68
C SER A 659 -24.26 0.51 2.95
N GLY A 660 -23.36 -0.44 3.18
CA GLY A 660 -23.42 -1.37 4.30
C GLY A 660 -22.87 -0.75 5.59
N ILE A 661 -23.57 -0.94 6.71
CA ILE A 661 -23.25 -0.33 8.01
C ILE A 661 -23.64 -1.29 9.13
N GLY A 662 -22.77 -1.42 10.13
CA GLY A 662 -23.09 -2.11 11.40
C GLY A 662 -22.07 -3.18 11.75
N GLY A 663 -21.23 -2.88 12.74
CA GLY A 663 -20.28 -3.86 13.30
C GLY A 663 -19.08 -4.20 12.41
N ILE A 664 -18.81 -3.43 11.35
CA ILE A 664 -17.59 -3.56 10.54
C ILE A 664 -16.39 -3.12 11.39
N ALA A 665 -15.47 -4.04 11.68
CA ALA A 665 -14.26 -3.77 12.45
C ALA A 665 -12.98 -4.34 11.80
N SER A 666 -13.12 -5.10 10.71
CA SER A 666 -12.01 -5.67 9.94
C SER A 666 -12.34 -5.72 8.44
N TRP A 667 -11.31 -5.89 7.62
CA TRP A 667 -11.47 -6.09 6.18
C TRP A 667 -12.29 -7.35 5.82
N ARG A 668 -12.31 -8.37 6.69
CA ARG A 668 -13.14 -9.58 6.48
C ARG A 668 -14.62 -9.25 6.59
N ASP A 669 -14.98 -8.46 7.59
CA ASP A 669 -16.35 -7.97 7.74
C ASP A 669 -16.74 -7.16 6.48
N ALA A 670 -15.86 -6.27 6.04
CA ALA A 670 -16.07 -5.47 4.82
C ALA A 670 -16.34 -6.35 3.58
N ALA A 671 -15.52 -7.37 3.36
CA ALA A 671 -15.68 -8.31 2.25
C ALA A 671 -17.01 -9.07 2.31
N GLU A 672 -17.47 -9.46 3.51
CA GLU A 672 -18.78 -10.12 3.70
C GLU A 672 -19.95 -9.20 3.33
N PHE A 673 -19.92 -7.94 3.75
CA PHE A 673 -20.94 -6.94 3.36
C PHE A 673 -20.98 -6.74 1.84
N ILE A 674 -19.81 -6.60 1.20
CA ILE A 674 -19.72 -6.45 -0.26
C ILE A 674 -20.26 -7.71 -0.93
N ALA A 675 -19.86 -8.90 -0.49
CA ALA A 675 -20.33 -10.18 -1.04
C ALA A 675 -21.85 -10.35 -0.90
N LEU A 676 -22.49 -9.72 0.08
CA LEU A 676 -23.95 -9.67 0.26
C LEU A 676 -24.63 -8.47 -0.44
N GLY A 677 -23.89 -7.69 -1.22
CA GLY A 677 -24.48 -6.70 -2.14
C GLY A 677 -24.15 -5.24 -1.83
N ALA A 678 -23.39 -4.93 -0.77
CA ALA A 678 -23.00 -3.56 -0.49
C ALA A 678 -22.03 -3.00 -1.55
N GLY A 679 -22.21 -1.73 -1.92
CA GLY A 679 -21.34 -0.98 -2.83
C GLY A 679 -20.34 -0.06 -2.14
N THR A 680 -20.69 0.44 -0.95
CA THR A 680 -19.80 1.17 -0.03
C THR A 680 -20.06 0.70 1.41
N LEU A 681 -19.22 1.11 2.35
CA LEU A 681 -19.22 0.63 3.73
C LEU A 681 -19.05 1.82 4.68
N GLN A 682 -20.03 2.07 5.55
CA GLN A 682 -19.88 3.10 6.59
C GLN A 682 -19.40 2.50 7.91
N VAL A 683 -18.43 3.16 8.55
CA VAL A 683 -17.79 2.70 9.78
C VAL A 683 -17.86 3.79 10.86
N CYS A 684 -18.25 3.42 12.08
CA CYS A 684 -18.34 4.34 13.22
C CYS A 684 -17.66 3.77 14.48
N THR A 685 -18.18 2.69 15.04
CA THR A 685 -17.73 2.17 16.33
C THR A 685 -16.27 1.73 16.32
N ALA A 686 -15.78 1.15 15.22
CA ALA A 686 -14.36 0.79 15.10
C ALA A 686 -13.44 2.02 15.13
N VAL A 687 -13.86 3.14 14.54
CA VAL A 687 -13.14 4.42 14.60
C VAL A 687 -13.16 5.00 16.02
N MET A 688 -14.30 4.89 16.72
CA MET A 688 -14.39 5.31 18.12
C MET A 688 -13.47 4.49 19.04
N HIS A 689 -13.21 3.23 18.70
CA HIS A 689 -12.35 2.34 19.48
C HIS A 689 -10.86 2.48 19.11
N TYR A 690 -10.52 2.55 17.82
CA TYR A 690 -9.14 2.43 17.32
C TYR A 690 -8.57 3.71 16.69
N GLY A 691 -9.38 4.76 16.56
CA GLY A 691 -9.06 5.99 15.83
C GLY A 691 -9.18 5.84 14.32
N PHE A 692 -8.92 6.93 13.57
CA PHE A 692 -9.03 6.95 12.11
C PHE A 692 -8.06 6.00 11.39
N ARG A 693 -6.93 5.63 12.02
CA ARG A 693 -5.93 4.71 11.45
C ARG A 693 -6.45 3.32 11.12
N ILE A 694 -7.58 2.91 11.70
CA ILE A 694 -8.22 1.63 11.34
C ILE A 694 -8.58 1.59 9.85
N GLY A 695 -8.77 2.75 9.20
CA GLY A 695 -9.00 2.84 7.76
C GLY A 695 -7.89 2.20 6.94
N GLU A 696 -6.62 2.30 7.37
CA GLU A 696 -5.47 1.68 6.69
C GLU A 696 -5.61 0.15 6.65
N ASP A 697 -5.87 -0.48 7.80
CA ASP A 697 -6.07 -1.94 7.89
C ASP A 697 -7.27 -2.43 7.06
N LEU A 698 -8.36 -1.65 7.04
CA LEU A 698 -9.55 -1.97 6.25
C LEU A 698 -9.26 -1.93 4.74
N ILE A 699 -8.56 -0.89 4.28
CA ILE A 699 -8.22 -0.67 2.87
C ILE A 699 -7.23 -1.75 2.40
N ASP A 700 -6.11 -1.89 3.12
CA ASP A 700 -5.04 -2.82 2.76
C ASP A 700 -5.52 -4.27 2.82
N GLY A 701 -6.22 -4.63 3.90
CA GLY A 701 -6.72 -5.99 4.08
C GLY A 701 -7.73 -6.40 3.01
N LEU A 702 -8.60 -5.48 2.57
CA LEU A 702 -9.57 -5.75 1.52
C LEU A 702 -8.88 -5.90 0.15
N SER A 703 -7.94 -5.01 -0.17
CA SER A 703 -7.16 -5.06 -1.41
C SER A 703 -6.39 -6.38 -1.51
N ASN A 704 -5.63 -6.72 -0.46
CA ASN A 704 -4.81 -7.93 -0.43
C ASN A 704 -5.65 -9.20 -0.62
N TRP A 705 -6.80 -9.29 0.05
CA TRP A 705 -7.70 -10.44 -0.11
C TRP A 705 -8.30 -10.53 -1.52
N MET A 706 -8.66 -9.38 -2.13
CA MET A 706 -9.16 -9.37 -3.51
C MET A 706 -8.10 -9.86 -4.49
N ASP A 707 -6.85 -9.42 -4.32
CA ASP A 707 -5.72 -9.85 -5.14
C ASP A 707 -5.45 -11.36 -4.99
N GLU A 708 -5.40 -11.86 -3.76
CA GLU A 708 -5.24 -13.30 -3.45
C GLU A 708 -6.33 -14.17 -4.11
N ARG A 709 -7.56 -13.64 -4.21
CA ARG A 709 -8.71 -14.33 -4.80
C ARG A 709 -8.91 -14.04 -6.29
N GLY A 710 -8.07 -13.19 -6.89
CA GLY A 710 -8.14 -12.81 -8.30
C GLY A 710 -9.32 -11.91 -8.67
N HIS A 711 -9.81 -11.10 -7.73
CA HIS A 711 -10.83 -10.07 -7.94
C HIS A 711 -10.17 -8.75 -8.34
N ARG A 712 -10.59 -8.15 -9.45
CA ARG A 712 -9.99 -6.94 -10.02
C ARG A 712 -10.71 -5.67 -9.57
N THR A 713 -12.01 -5.75 -9.37
CA THR A 713 -12.84 -4.63 -8.91
C THR A 713 -13.82 -5.07 -7.84
N LEU A 714 -14.37 -4.14 -7.06
CA LEU A 714 -15.42 -4.47 -6.08
C LEU A 714 -16.64 -5.12 -6.73
N ALA A 715 -16.91 -4.83 -8.01
CA ALA A 715 -18.01 -5.45 -8.76
C ALA A 715 -17.81 -6.97 -8.94
N ASP A 716 -16.56 -7.46 -8.94
CA ASP A 716 -16.25 -8.89 -9.03
C ASP A 716 -16.59 -9.65 -7.74
N VAL A 717 -16.83 -8.93 -6.64
CA VAL A 717 -17.20 -9.51 -5.34
C VAL A 717 -18.67 -9.24 -5.03
N ARG A 718 -19.16 -8.05 -5.40
CA ARG A 718 -20.45 -7.52 -4.98
C ARG A 718 -21.60 -8.49 -5.27
N GLY A 719 -22.31 -8.88 -4.22
CA GLY A 719 -23.49 -9.74 -4.32
C GLY A 719 -23.22 -11.22 -4.64
N ARG A 720 -21.96 -11.68 -4.72
CA ARG A 720 -21.65 -13.08 -5.06
C ARG A 720 -22.17 -14.12 -4.06
N ALA A 721 -22.45 -13.71 -2.83
CA ALA A 721 -23.07 -14.57 -1.83
C ALA A 721 -24.60 -14.60 -1.94
N LEU A 722 -25.24 -13.60 -2.56
CA LEU A 722 -26.71 -13.48 -2.62
C LEU A 722 -27.42 -14.69 -3.23
N PRO A 723 -26.98 -15.28 -4.37
CA PRO A 723 -27.63 -16.46 -4.92
C PRO A 723 -27.58 -17.70 -4.00
N ARG A 724 -26.75 -17.67 -2.96
CA ARG A 724 -26.62 -18.75 -1.96
C ARG A 724 -27.43 -18.49 -0.70
N VAL A 725 -28.03 -17.31 -0.55
CA VAL A 725 -28.97 -17.01 0.52
C VAL A 725 -30.36 -17.38 0.03
N THR A 726 -30.94 -18.44 0.62
CA THR A 726 -32.26 -18.95 0.25
C THR A 726 -33.10 -19.25 1.48
N LYS A 727 -34.38 -19.56 1.27
CA LYS A 727 -35.27 -20.01 2.35
C LYS A 727 -34.82 -21.38 2.84
N TRP A 728 -34.99 -21.63 4.14
CA TRP A 728 -34.66 -22.91 4.76
C TRP A 728 -35.28 -24.11 4.01
N GLU A 729 -36.52 -23.98 3.56
CA GLU A 729 -37.26 -25.05 2.89
C GLU A 729 -36.68 -25.49 1.54
N GLU A 730 -35.73 -24.74 0.99
CA GLU A 730 -35.03 -25.01 -0.28
C GLU A 730 -33.64 -25.65 -0.06
N LEU A 731 -33.18 -25.79 1.19
CA LEU A 731 -31.90 -26.43 1.52
C LEU A 731 -31.94 -27.95 1.31
N ASP A 732 -30.81 -28.54 0.94
CA ASP A 732 -30.68 -29.97 0.66
C ASP A 732 -30.69 -30.82 1.94
N LEU A 733 -31.76 -31.58 2.14
CA LEU A 733 -31.96 -32.51 3.25
C LEU A 733 -31.10 -33.78 3.15
N ASN A 734 -30.53 -34.07 1.97
CA ASN A 734 -29.62 -35.20 1.76
C ASN A 734 -28.15 -34.79 1.87
N TYR A 735 -27.85 -33.54 2.22
CA TYR A 735 -26.50 -33.09 2.46
C TYR A 735 -26.02 -33.50 3.86
N HIS A 736 -25.12 -34.48 3.95
CA HIS A 736 -24.60 -35.00 5.22
C HIS A 736 -23.20 -34.50 5.51
N LEU A 737 -23.00 -34.05 6.76
CA LEU A 737 -21.71 -33.68 7.33
C LEU A 737 -21.50 -34.45 8.64
N LEU A 738 -20.29 -34.92 8.91
CA LEU A 738 -19.90 -35.44 10.22
C LEU A 738 -18.73 -34.65 10.78
N ALA A 739 -18.70 -34.54 12.10
CA ALA A 739 -17.52 -34.00 12.77
C ALA A 739 -16.37 -35.01 12.67
N HIS A 740 -15.14 -34.50 12.57
CA HIS A 740 -13.91 -35.25 12.67
C HIS A 740 -12.97 -34.53 13.62
N ILE A 741 -12.47 -35.23 14.63
CA ILE A 741 -11.56 -34.68 15.65
C ILE A 741 -10.13 -35.10 15.33
N ASP A 742 -9.27 -34.12 15.09
CA ASP A 742 -7.82 -34.28 15.01
C ASP A 742 -7.25 -34.47 16.42
N GLN A 743 -6.85 -35.71 16.73
CA GLN A 743 -6.35 -36.10 18.05
C GLN A 743 -4.96 -35.51 18.36
N ASP A 744 -4.19 -35.13 17.34
CA ASP A 744 -2.86 -34.51 17.54
C ASP A 744 -2.99 -33.05 17.96
N LYS A 745 -4.03 -32.36 17.48
CA LYS A 745 -4.37 -30.99 17.90
C LYS A 745 -5.18 -30.94 19.20
N CYS A 746 -5.85 -32.03 19.55
CA CYS A 746 -6.76 -32.06 20.69
C CYS A 746 -6.03 -31.80 22.01
N ILE A 747 -6.42 -30.71 22.69
CA ILE A 747 -5.91 -30.36 24.03
C ILE A 747 -6.66 -31.04 25.17
N LYS A 748 -7.58 -31.96 24.85
CA LYS A 748 -8.32 -32.80 25.82
C LYS A 748 -9.14 -32.00 26.85
N CYS A 749 -9.70 -30.86 26.42
CA CYS A 749 -10.53 -29.99 27.27
C CYS A 749 -11.99 -30.45 27.42
N GLU A 750 -12.41 -31.44 26.61
CA GLU A 750 -13.75 -32.05 26.63
C GLU A 750 -14.93 -31.12 26.32
N LEU A 751 -14.70 -29.84 26.00
CA LEU A 751 -15.74 -28.86 25.62
C LEU A 751 -16.65 -29.37 24.49
N CYS A 752 -16.09 -30.02 23.48
CA CYS A 752 -16.83 -30.61 22.39
C CYS A 752 -17.75 -31.75 22.85
N TRP A 753 -17.27 -32.60 23.76
CA TRP A 753 -18.05 -33.66 24.37
C TRP A 753 -19.18 -33.09 25.22
N THR A 754 -18.90 -32.17 26.15
CA THR A 754 -19.93 -31.51 26.98
C THR A 754 -20.99 -30.82 26.13
N ALA A 755 -20.59 -30.08 25.09
CA ALA A 755 -21.54 -29.42 24.21
C ALA A 755 -22.43 -30.42 23.44
N CYS A 756 -21.89 -31.57 23.03
CA CYS A 756 -22.66 -32.59 22.36
C CYS A 756 -23.54 -33.40 23.33
N GLU A 757 -23.02 -33.72 24.50
CA GLU A 757 -23.70 -34.54 25.52
C GLU A 757 -24.88 -33.78 26.12
N ASP A 758 -24.63 -32.58 26.65
CA ASP A 758 -25.64 -31.83 27.39
C ASP A 758 -26.45 -30.89 26.48
N GLY A 759 -25.86 -30.45 25.36
CA GLY A 759 -26.44 -29.41 24.50
C GLY A 759 -27.01 -29.88 23.17
N ALA A 760 -26.81 -31.15 22.76
CA ALA A 760 -27.21 -31.61 21.43
C ALA A 760 -27.60 -33.10 21.37
N HIS A 761 -26.74 -33.96 20.79
CA HIS A 761 -27.13 -35.29 20.26
C HIS A 761 -26.39 -36.48 20.88
N GLN A 762 -25.53 -36.25 21.89
CA GLN A 762 -24.79 -37.31 22.58
C GLN A 762 -24.02 -38.23 21.61
N ALA A 763 -23.43 -37.60 20.58
CA ALA A 763 -22.78 -38.25 19.45
C ALA A 763 -21.25 -38.27 19.56
N ILE A 764 -20.72 -38.00 20.75
CA ILE A 764 -19.29 -38.04 21.05
C ILE A 764 -19.10 -38.99 22.22
N ARG A 765 -18.35 -40.07 22.01
CA ARG A 765 -17.94 -40.99 23.07
C ARG A 765 -16.77 -40.40 23.83
N ARG A 766 -16.80 -40.52 25.15
CA ARG A 766 -15.70 -40.18 26.05
C ARG A 766 -15.05 -41.47 26.56
N LEU A 767 -13.81 -41.72 26.16
CA LEU A 767 -13.04 -42.89 26.55
C LEU A 767 -12.17 -42.62 27.77
N GLU A 768 -12.13 -43.57 28.71
CA GLU A 768 -11.21 -43.51 29.85
C GLU A 768 -9.75 -43.85 29.46
N ARG A 769 -8.82 -43.33 30.28
CA ARG A 769 -7.36 -43.26 30.09
C ARG A 769 -6.72 -44.35 29.21
N ARG A 770 -6.04 -43.94 28.14
CA ARG A 770 -4.98 -44.74 27.48
C ARG A 770 -3.62 -44.04 27.58
N ASP A 771 -2.58 -44.82 27.83
CA ASP A 771 -1.18 -44.37 27.79
C ASP A 771 -0.76 -44.24 26.32
N THR A 772 -0.50 -43.01 25.86
CA THR A 772 -0.28 -42.73 24.43
C THR A 772 1.19 -42.82 24.01
N GLY A 773 2.04 -43.49 24.79
CA GLY A 773 3.48 -43.62 24.51
C GLY A 773 4.32 -42.34 24.66
N ASN A 774 3.69 -41.16 24.79
CA ASN A 774 4.34 -39.84 24.78
C ASN A 774 4.21 -39.07 26.12
N GLY A 775 3.84 -39.74 27.22
CA GLY A 775 3.83 -39.17 28.58
C GLY A 775 2.69 -38.20 28.93
N LYS A 776 1.72 -37.93 28.02
CA LYS A 776 0.57 -37.04 28.30
C LYS A 776 -0.72 -37.83 28.60
N ARG A 777 -1.09 -37.94 29.89
CA ARG A 777 -2.35 -38.56 30.36
C ARG A 777 -3.54 -37.61 30.20
N GLY A 778 -4.68 -38.10 29.68
CA GLY A 778 -5.94 -37.34 29.60
C GLY A 778 -7.06 -38.12 28.86
N PRO A 779 -8.33 -37.68 28.97
CA PRO A 779 -9.47 -38.31 28.30
C PRO A 779 -9.37 -38.17 26.77
N VAL A 780 -9.91 -39.15 26.04
CA VAL A 780 -9.99 -39.15 24.58
C VAL A 780 -11.47 -39.09 24.19
N VAL A 781 -11.77 -38.25 23.21
CA VAL A 781 -13.13 -38.08 22.68
C VAL A 781 -13.18 -38.52 21.22
N GLU A 782 -14.18 -39.32 20.88
CA GLU A 782 -14.36 -39.89 19.54
C GLU A 782 -15.77 -39.64 19.04
N ILE A 783 -15.94 -39.38 17.74
CA ILE A 783 -17.26 -39.19 17.14
C ILE A 783 -17.92 -40.56 16.98
N ILE A 784 -19.15 -40.68 17.48
CA ILE A 784 -20.03 -41.82 17.19
C ILE A 784 -20.68 -41.49 15.85
N GLU A 785 -20.09 -41.99 14.76
CA GLU A 785 -20.48 -41.61 13.40
C GLU A 785 -21.96 -41.85 13.14
N GLU A 786 -22.57 -42.89 13.67
CA GLU A 786 -23.99 -43.23 13.45
C GLU A 786 -24.95 -42.24 14.15
N ALA A 787 -24.49 -41.63 15.24
CA ALA A 787 -25.28 -40.68 16.03
C ALA A 787 -24.99 -39.22 15.66
N CYS A 788 -23.87 -38.93 14.98
CA CYS A 788 -23.51 -37.57 14.61
C CYS A 788 -24.46 -37.04 13.52
N VAL A 789 -25.15 -35.94 13.80
CA VAL A 789 -26.09 -35.33 12.83
C VAL A 789 -25.46 -34.18 12.04
N GLY A 790 -24.18 -33.91 12.24
CA GLY A 790 -23.50 -32.81 11.54
C GLY A 790 -23.90 -31.41 12.02
N CYS A 791 -24.44 -31.26 13.24
CA CYS A 791 -24.95 -29.97 13.74
C CYS A 791 -23.88 -28.89 13.94
N ASN A 792 -22.59 -29.21 13.77
CA ASN A 792 -21.40 -28.34 13.89
C ASN A 792 -21.11 -27.69 15.27
N LEU A 793 -21.97 -27.88 16.28
CA LEU A 793 -21.80 -27.28 17.61
C LEU A 793 -20.42 -27.60 18.24
N CYS A 794 -19.98 -28.85 18.15
CA CYS A 794 -18.68 -29.28 18.69
C CYS A 794 -17.49 -28.53 18.05
N ALA A 795 -17.56 -28.25 16.75
CA ALA A 795 -16.55 -27.47 16.05
C ALA A 795 -16.60 -25.99 16.47
N ALA A 796 -17.80 -25.43 16.65
CA ALA A 796 -17.99 -24.03 17.05
C ALA A 796 -17.48 -23.72 18.48
N VAL A 797 -17.59 -24.67 19.41
CA VAL A 797 -17.12 -24.49 20.81
C VAL A 797 -15.65 -24.87 21.01
N CYS A 798 -15.02 -25.51 20.03
CA CYS A 798 -13.64 -25.97 20.17
C CYS A 798 -12.69 -24.76 20.25
N PRO A 799 -11.87 -24.62 21.31
CA PRO A 799 -10.96 -23.49 21.45
C PRO A 799 -9.69 -23.64 20.59
N VAL A 800 -9.50 -24.79 19.94
CA VAL A 800 -8.35 -25.06 19.07
C VAL A 800 -8.81 -25.02 17.63
N GLN A 801 -8.29 -24.04 16.89
CA GLN A 801 -8.59 -23.87 15.48
C GLN A 801 -8.29 -25.15 14.69
N ASP A 802 -9.25 -25.57 13.85
CA ASP A 802 -9.17 -26.75 12.99
C ASP A 802 -8.84 -28.07 13.72
N CYS A 803 -9.09 -28.15 15.03
CA CYS A 803 -9.06 -29.42 15.76
C CYS A 803 -10.28 -30.27 15.44
N ILE A 804 -11.45 -29.64 15.24
CA ILE A 804 -12.66 -30.33 14.79
C ILE A 804 -13.07 -29.76 13.44
N THR A 805 -13.18 -30.61 12.43
CA THR A 805 -13.60 -30.24 11.08
C THR A 805 -14.88 -30.96 10.71
N MET A 806 -15.71 -30.34 9.86
CA MET A 806 -16.92 -30.97 9.34
C MET A 806 -16.63 -31.58 7.97
N GLN A 807 -16.72 -32.90 7.85
CA GLN A 807 -16.40 -33.65 6.64
C GLN A 807 -17.69 -34.11 5.95
N ARG A 808 -17.76 -33.90 4.63
CA ARG A 808 -18.91 -34.34 3.83
C ARG A 808 -18.92 -35.85 3.73
N VAL A 809 -20.06 -36.45 4.05
CA VAL A 809 -20.31 -37.87 3.81
C VAL A 809 -21.11 -38.00 2.52
N PRO A 810 -20.52 -38.53 1.44
CA PRO A 810 -21.25 -38.75 0.20
C PRO A 810 -22.31 -39.82 0.40
N ASN A 811 -23.43 -39.67 -0.30
CA ASN A 811 -24.46 -40.68 -0.43
C ASN A 811 -25.00 -40.68 -1.86
N ASP A 812 -25.65 -41.77 -2.27
CA ASP A 812 -26.13 -41.96 -3.64
C ASP A 812 -27.51 -41.32 -3.89
N TYR A 813 -27.99 -40.47 -2.98
CA TYR A 813 -29.29 -39.83 -3.08
C TYR A 813 -29.14 -38.42 -3.69
N PRO A 814 -30.04 -38.04 -4.62
CA PRO A 814 -30.02 -36.69 -5.18
C PRO A 814 -30.39 -35.65 -4.11
N ALA A 815 -30.03 -34.39 -4.34
CA ALA A 815 -30.44 -33.31 -3.46
C ALA A 815 -31.98 -33.20 -3.39
N VAL A 816 -32.52 -33.07 -2.18
CA VAL A 816 -33.97 -32.95 -1.94
C VAL A 816 -34.23 -31.85 -0.92
N SER A 817 -35.02 -30.87 -1.30
CA SER A 817 -35.49 -29.81 -0.41
C SER A 817 -36.72 -30.23 0.41
N TRP A 818 -36.98 -29.56 1.53
CA TRP A 818 -38.20 -29.80 2.32
C TRP A 818 -39.47 -29.62 1.49
N LYS A 819 -39.51 -28.60 0.64
CA LYS A 819 -40.65 -28.33 -0.25
C LYS A 819 -40.89 -29.46 -1.25
N GLN A 820 -39.83 -30.04 -1.81
CA GLN A 820 -39.93 -31.20 -2.69
C GLN A 820 -40.42 -32.41 -1.90
N TYR A 821 -39.79 -32.72 -0.76
CA TYR A 821 -40.15 -33.85 0.09
C TYR A 821 -41.61 -33.79 0.57
N ALA A 822 -42.05 -32.65 1.09
CA ALA A 822 -43.42 -32.43 1.55
C ALA A 822 -44.46 -32.55 0.42
N ALA A 823 -44.06 -32.28 -0.83
CA ALA A 823 -44.89 -32.47 -2.02
C ALA A 823 -44.83 -33.91 -2.58
N GLY A 824 -44.18 -34.85 -1.89
CA GLY A 824 -43.99 -36.23 -2.35
C GLY A 824 -43.01 -36.36 -3.53
N LYS A 825 -42.15 -35.36 -3.75
CA LYS A 825 -41.16 -35.33 -4.83
C LYS A 825 -39.75 -35.51 -4.24
N GLY A 826 -39.05 -36.56 -4.67
CA GLY A 826 -37.71 -36.88 -4.17
C GLY A 826 -37.75 -37.86 -2.99
N LYS A 827 -36.61 -38.49 -2.71
CA LYS A 827 -36.46 -39.50 -1.67
C LYS A 827 -35.32 -39.10 -0.73
N LEU A 828 -35.57 -39.17 0.57
CA LEU A 828 -34.54 -38.93 1.56
C LEU A 828 -33.55 -40.11 1.61
N ALA A 829 -32.30 -39.80 1.87
CA ALA A 829 -31.30 -40.80 2.21
C ALA A 829 -31.68 -41.47 3.53
N PRO A 830 -31.38 -42.78 3.74
CA PRO A 830 -31.76 -43.51 4.95
C PRO A 830 -31.30 -42.81 6.23
N ARG A 831 -30.12 -42.18 6.18
CA ARG A 831 -29.58 -41.39 7.28
C ARG A 831 -30.45 -40.18 7.59
N SER A 832 -31.00 -39.48 6.60
CA SER A 832 -31.91 -38.35 6.81
C SER A 832 -33.26 -38.73 7.42
N GLU A 833 -33.65 -40.02 7.38
CA GLU A 833 -34.90 -40.53 7.95
C GLU A 833 -34.74 -41.10 9.37
N GLN A 834 -33.50 -41.22 9.87
CA GLN A 834 -33.20 -41.87 11.15
C GLN A 834 -33.26 -40.89 12.34
N PHE A 835 -33.77 -41.38 13.48
CA PHE A 835 -33.53 -40.75 14.76
C PHE A 835 -32.10 -41.06 15.21
N HIS A 836 -31.20 -40.09 15.10
CA HIS A 836 -29.81 -40.23 15.51
C HIS A 836 -29.68 -40.07 17.03
N THR A 837 -29.88 -41.16 17.77
CA THR A 837 -29.62 -41.19 19.22
C THR A 837 -28.70 -42.36 19.56
N ALA A 838 -27.50 -42.07 20.09
CA ALA A 838 -26.65 -43.11 20.67
C ALA A 838 -27.35 -43.74 21.89
N THR A 839 -27.20 -45.03 22.16
CA THR A 839 -27.72 -45.64 23.40
C THR A 839 -26.78 -45.37 24.57
N TRP A 840 -27.27 -45.28 25.82
CA TRP A 840 -26.44 -44.96 26.99
C TRP A 840 -25.21 -45.89 27.14
N GLY A 841 -25.38 -47.18 26.80
CA GLY A 841 -24.29 -48.16 26.81
C GLY A 841 -23.23 -47.97 25.71
N SER A 842 -23.56 -47.35 24.58
CA SER A 842 -22.59 -47.05 23.50
C SER A 842 -21.73 -45.80 23.75
N ARG A 843 -22.04 -45.04 24.82
CA ARG A 843 -21.44 -43.74 25.16
C ARG A 843 -20.37 -43.79 26.25
N HIS A 844 -20.36 -44.84 27.08
CA HIS A 844 -19.59 -44.91 28.34
C HIS A 844 -18.77 -46.19 28.54
N VAL A 845 -18.29 -46.83 27.45
CA VAL A 845 -17.39 -48.01 27.53
C VAL A 845 -15.95 -47.61 27.23
#